data_AF-T2G9Z0-F1
#
_entry.id   AF-T2G9Z0-F1
#
_cell.length_a   1.000
_cell.length_b   1.000
_cell.length_c   1.000
_cell.angle_alpha   90.00
_cell.angle_beta   90.00
_cell.angle_gamma   90.00
#
_symmetry.space_group_name_H-M   'P 1'
#
loop_
_entity.id
_entity.type
_entity.pdbx_description
1 polymer ?
#
loop_
_entity_poly.entity_id
_entity_poly.type
_entity_poly.pdbx_seq_one_letter_code
_entity_poly.pdbx_strand_id
1 'polypeptide(L)'
;MDVSPLLFFKVLLMAGACLASATASWAAAQPLTVQLKWRHQYQFAGCYVALEQGYYADAGLHVVLKEWNSGRDPVEDVLTGMVDVGIGAANILEARMAGKPVVALAAIFQRSPLAILALKSSGIATPQDVAGKRVAITRHSDLELWAMLRRAGVRMQDVILADNVTARLDDLLTGKVDAISGYLSTQALQLQARGLDPVVLRPAAYDIEFYGDTLFTSEAVLRRRAGDIDAFVSATLRGWQHALDNPDETVDLILRRYAPEADRAVLLQEAEAVRRLIAPDWVPVGSMEALRWRGMAQELRSLGYAGDPALVDGLVHTTEAQRLEGMRRSLLLVLVVAAVALAGVLALLVVNRRLTREVQRRRAAEAEAQEKGGLLEAMLHQLPVFMLQVNAEQEVLFCRGQGLRRLGLEDDALVGRRLDLVFPHLAERLARAQVEGSTSFVVRGEAPDSPWQLETYAFQDQGGRLTGFSLDSTAVMQAEQVRARLVTLIESSPDIVFMAQASGEVLYLNNAGREFYGQDVLDGPPLRIPMLHPSDVGRRIVAEAIPVALREGVWIGETVLRNSRGQERPVSQAFIAHRESDGTVQRLSAICRDLSKRLQMEEELKAATRDAQAASQAKSEFLAHMSHEVRTPLNGMLGMLQLLSLTSLTAEQREYVDTGLASGRGLVTILSDILDLSRVEAGRLTLEEKPLDLRVLVEEVASLFLGEAQAKGLSFDVWVDPATPETILGDAGRLRQVLFNLLGNAVKFTASGSVTLEVVSLRTSEDSQRSDFAEEPGGGVLVFQVADTGPGINEADIPQLFGAFVKKNPPAQHGDGVPLPRHKGAGLGLTVVARLVKLMGGSIQVVSRPGEGSEFTVTLPCASLPTPQPDAAPAASGAALAPTHPASPMPLRILVAEDEPTNRYTMETFLSRRGHHVATAANGQDALAKGLADAFDLILLDIQLPLVSGLDVARQLRDKGVTTPIVAITAFAMQGDRERFLEAGMNDYLSKPLDFRALELLLKAYAP
;
A
#
# COMPACT_ATOMS: atom_id res chain seq x y z
N MET A 1 -37.92 44.58 -12.36
CA MET A 1 -37.94 43.72 -13.56
C MET A 1 -37.31 42.38 -13.26
N ASP A 2 -37.97 41.26 -13.12
CA ASP A 2 -39.34 40.93 -12.71
C ASP A 2 -39.29 39.43 -12.43
N VAL A 3 -39.05 39.05 -11.17
CA VAL A 3 -39.15 37.64 -10.78
C VAL A 3 -40.62 37.41 -10.44
N SER A 4 -41.33 36.73 -11.36
CA SER A 4 -42.78 36.60 -11.33
C SER A 4 -43.31 35.98 -10.02
N PRO A 5 -44.42 36.49 -9.47
CA PRO A 5 -45.07 35.98 -8.25
C PRO A 5 -45.64 34.55 -8.40
N LEU A 6 -45.57 33.95 -9.59
CA LEU A 6 -46.02 32.59 -9.86
C LEU A 6 -45.11 31.51 -9.25
N LEU A 7 -43.82 31.79 -9.06
CA LEU A 7 -42.88 30.79 -8.54
C LEU A 7 -43.05 30.61 -7.02
N PHE A 8 -43.29 31.70 -6.29
CA PHE A 8 -43.52 31.67 -4.84
C PHE A 8 -44.87 31.01 -4.49
N PHE A 9 -45.90 31.21 -5.32
CA PHE A 9 -47.21 30.60 -5.12
C PHE A 9 -47.21 29.08 -5.41
N LYS A 10 -46.38 28.61 -6.36
CA LYS A 10 -46.20 27.17 -6.63
C LYS A 10 -45.45 26.43 -5.51
N VAL A 11 -44.50 27.09 -4.86
CA VAL A 11 -43.78 26.52 -3.71
C VAL A 11 -44.70 26.40 -2.48
N LEU A 12 -45.61 27.38 -2.26
CA LEU A 12 -46.58 27.32 -1.16
C LEU A 12 -47.69 26.28 -1.38
N LEU A 13 -48.15 26.08 -2.63
CA LEU A 13 -49.13 25.04 -2.98
C LEU A 13 -48.55 23.62 -2.82
N MET A 14 -47.26 23.44 -3.10
CA MET A 14 -46.56 22.18 -2.83
C MET A 14 -46.37 21.91 -1.32
N ALA A 15 -46.10 22.95 -0.53
CA ALA A 15 -46.02 22.82 0.92
C ALA A 15 -47.38 22.50 1.56
N GLY A 16 -48.47 23.09 1.03
CA GLY A 16 -49.84 22.79 1.47
C GLY A 16 -50.33 21.38 1.11
N ALA A 17 -49.94 20.86 -0.07
CA ALA A 17 -50.27 19.49 -0.48
C ALA A 17 -49.53 18.41 0.34
N CYS A 18 -48.33 18.73 0.85
CA CYS A 18 -47.59 17.83 1.75
C CYS A 18 -48.22 17.79 3.16
N LEU A 19 -48.83 18.88 3.64
CA LEU A 19 -49.52 18.91 4.93
C LEU A 19 -50.94 18.33 4.90
N ALA A 20 -51.62 18.33 3.75
CA ALA A 20 -52.96 17.74 3.60
C ALA A 20 -52.97 16.21 3.39
N SER A 21 -51.80 15.61 3.15
CA SER A 21 -51.65 14.15 2.99
C SER A 21 -51.44 13.41 4.32
N ALA A 22 -51.32 14.14 5.44
CA ALA A 22 -51.05 13.58 6.77
C ALA A 22 -52.31 13.18 7.56
N THR A 23 -53.49 13.18 6.95
CA THR A 23 -54.73 12.68 7.57
C THR A 23 -55.44 11.72 6.64
N ALA A 24 -54.80 10.60 6.33
CA ALA A 24 -55.44 9.47 5.67
C ALA A 24 -55.37 8.23 6.58
N SER A 25 -56.53 7.91 7.16
CA SER A 25 -56.96 6.54 7.48
C SER A 25 -56.10 5.76 8.50
N TRP A 26 -56.45 5.90 9.78
CA TRP A 26 -56.24 4.89 10.83
C TRP A 26 -57.11 3.65 10.52
N ALA A 27 -56.78 2.92 9.46
CA ALA A 27 -57.20 1.53 9.30
C ALA A 27 -56.20 0.69 10.10
N ALA A 28 -56.67 -0.10 11.06
CA ALA A 28 -55.82 -0.98 11.85
C ALA A 28 -54.93 -1.79 10.90
N ALA A 29 -53.61 -1.53 10.92
CA ALA A 29 -52.66 -2.17 10.03
C ALA A 29 -52.77 -3.68 10.21
N GLN A 30 -53.05 -4.41 9.11
CA GLN A 30 -53.11 -5.86 9.17
C GLN A 30 -51.75 -6.39 9.67
N PRO A 31 -51.75 -7.32 10.65
CA PRO A 31 -50.52 -7.82 11.22
C PRO A 31 -49.64 -8.46 10.14
N LEU A 32 -48.34 -8.20 10.17
CA LEU A 32 -47.37 -8.91 9.35
C LEU A 32 -46.95 -10.19 10.09
N THR A 33 -47.19 -11.34 9.49
CA THR A 33 -46.97 -12.64 10.13
C THR A 33 -45.67 -13.28 9.68
N VAL A 34 -44.86 -13.71 10.65
CA VAL A 34 -43.53 -14.31 10.41
C VAL A 34 -43.53 -15.74 10.92
N GLN A 35 -43.22 -16.71 10.06
CA GLN A 35 -43.08 -18.12 10.45
C GLN A 35 -41.64 -18.41 10.90
N LEU A 36 -41.47 -18.78 12.17
CA LEU A 36 -40.19 -19.28 12.67
C LEU A 36 -39.96 -20.71 12.18
N LYS A 37 -38.69 -21.02 11.87
CA LYS A 37 -38.25 -22.34 11.37
C LYS A 37 -38.15 -23.39 12.48
N TRP A 38 -38.01 -22.96 13.74
CA TRP A 38 -37.82 -23.80 14.93
C TRP A 38 -38.47 -23.16 16.16
N ARG A 39 -38.36 -23.84 17.32
CA ARG A 39 -38.77 -23.29 18.63
C ARG A 39 -37.90 -22.12 19.07
N HIS A 40 -38.38 -21.37 20.06
CA HIS A 40 -37.70 -20.20 20.62
C HIS A 40 -36.26 -20.47 21.08
N GLN A 41 -35.29 -19.78 20.48
CA GLN A 41 -33.84 -19.95 20.65
C GLN A 41 -33.09 -18.66 20.29
N TYR A 42 -31.80 -18.54 20.62
CA TYR A 42 -31.00 -17.33 20.33
C TYR A 42 -30.85 -17.06 18.83
N GLN A 43 -30.94 -18.09 17.99
CA GLN A 43 -30.96 -17.96 16.53
C GLN A 43 -32.06 -17.02 15.97
N PHE A 44 -33.08 -16.65 16.75
CA PHE A 44 -34.12 -15.70 16.34
C PHE A 44 -34.04 -14.36 17.11
N ALA A 45 -32.93 -14.10 17.81
CA ALA A 45 -32.71 -12.93 18.63
C ALA A 45 -33.04 -11.62 17.92
N GLY A 46 -32.65 -11.46 16.66
CA GLY A 46 -32.97 -10.25 15.90
C GLY A 46 -34.46 -9.95 15.79
N CYS A 47 -35.31 -10.97 15.63
CA CYS A 47 -36.77 -10.80 15.60
C CYS A 47 -37.33 -10.47 16.99
N TYR A 48 -36.79 -11.08 18.05
CA TYR A 48 -37.22 -10.82 19.43
C TYR A 48 -36.85 -9.42 19.87
N VAL A 49 -35.61 -9.01 19.65
CA VAL A 49 -35.13 -7.67 19.97
C VAL A 49 -35.90 -6.63 19.16
N ALA A 50 -36.13 -6.85 17.86
CA ALA A 50 -36.90 -5.91 17.05
C ALA A 50 -38.37 -5.75 17.53
N LEU A 51 -38.96 -6.81 18.09
CA LEU A 51 -40.30 -6.76 18.66
C LEU A 51 -40.33 -6.05 20.01
N GLU A 52 -39.39 -6.38 20.90
CA GLU A 52 -39.41 -5.93 22.31
C GLU A 52 -38.79 -4.54 22.50
N GLN A 53 -37.78 -4.18 21.71
CA GLN A 53 -37.22 -2.82 21.67
C GLN A 53 -38.06 -1.86 20.81
N GLY A 54 -39.19 -2.32 20.26
CA GLY A 54 -40.12 -1.49 19.52
C GLY A 54 -39.68 -1.13 18.09
N TYR A 55 -38.61 -1.72 17.55
CA TYR A 55 -38.14 -1.40 16.19
C TYR A 55 -39.18 -1.68 15.11
N TYR A 56 -40.04 -2.70 15.28
CA TYR A 56 -41.19 -2.89 14.39
C TYR A 56 -42.24 -1.80 14.55
N ALA A 57 -42.55 -1.40 15.79
CA ALA A 57 -43.53 -0.35 16.06
C ALA A 57 -43.06 1.03 15.55
N ASP A 58 -41.77 1.36 15.72
CA ASP A 58 -41.12 2.55 15.17
C ASP A 58 -41.22 2.61 13.64
N ALA A 59 -41.19 1.44 13.00
CA ALA A 59 -41.36 1.30 11.56
C ALA A 59 -42.84 1.28 11.12
N GLY A 60 -43.79 1.48 12.04
CA GLY A 60 -45.22 1.46 11.77
C GLY A 60 -45.82 0.06 11.55
N LEU A 61 -45.12 -0.99 11.98
CA LEU A 61 -45.49 -2.38 11.75
C LEU A 61 -46.00 -3.06 13.01
N HIS A 62 -47.06 -3.84 12.87
CA HIS A 62 -47.49 -4.81 13.88
C HIS A 62 -47.09 -6.22 13.45
N VAL A 63 -45.99 -6.73 14.00
CA VAL A 63 -45.43 -8.04 13.62
C VAL A 63 -45.89 -9.13 14.59
N VAL A 64 -46.32 -10.27 14.06
CA VAL A 64 -46.71 -11.45 14.84
C VAL A 64 -45.81 -12.63 14.47
N LEU A 65 -45.01 -13.09 15.42
CA LEU A 65 -44.17 -14.27 15.27
C LEU A 65 -45.02 -15.53 15.52
N LYS A 66 -45.03 -16.47 14.57
CA LYS A 66 -45.65 -17.78 14.71
C LYS A 66 -44.56 -18.81 15.00
N GLU A 67 -44.74 -19.55 16.10
CA GLU A 67 -43.88 -20.69 16.43
C GLU A 67 -43.96 -21.79 15.35
N TRP A 68 -42.91 -22.62 15.30
CA TRP A 68 -42.84 -23.75 14.39
C TRP A 68 -43.98 -24.75 14.62
N ASN A 69 -44.70 -25.10 13.55
CA ASN A 69 -45.72 -26.14 13.55
C ASN A 69 -45.16 -27.40 12.86
N SER A 70 -44.96 -28.47 13.64
CA SER A 70 -44.35 -29.71 13.16
C SER A 70 -45.23 -30.38 12.09
N GLY A 71 -44.84 -30.24 10.82
CA GLY A 71 -45.46 -30.96 9.70
C GLY A 71 -45.73 -30.15 8.42
N ARG A 72 -45.43 -28.84 8.39
CA ARG A 72 -45.60 -27.99 7.19
C ARG A 72 -44.29 -27.35 6.74
N ASP A 73 -44.12 -27.24 5.43
CA ASP A 73 -42.97 -26.56 4.81
C ASP A 73 -43.20 -25.04 4.86
N PRO A 74 -42.29 -24.26 5.51
CA PRO A 74 -42.41 -22.80 5.57
C PRO A 74 -42.53 -22.13 4.19
N VAL A 75 -41.96 -22.74 3.14
CA VAL A 75 -42.08 -22.23 1.77
C VAL A 75 -43.53 -22.31 1.28
N GLU A 76 -44.22 -23.42 1.56
CA GLU A 76 -45.63 -23.59 1.19
C GLU A 76 -46.54 -22.65 1.99
N ASP A 77 -46.26 -22.45 3.28
CA ASP A 77 -47.05 -21.52 4.10
C ASP A 77 -46.95 -20.06 3.59
N VAL A 78 -45.77 -19.64 3.12
CA VAL A 78 -45.57 -18.32 2.49
C VAL A 78 -46.25 -18.23 1.12
N LEU A 79 -46.16 -19.27 0.29
CA LEU A 79 -46.74 -19.28 -1.06
C LEU A 79 -48.27 -19.34 -1.05
N THR A 80 -48.85 -20.05 -0.08
CA THR A 80 -50.31 -20.12 0.13
C THR A 80 -50.88 -18.89 0.83
N GLY A 81 -50.01 -18.01 1.36
CA GLY A 81 -50.40 -16.79 2.07
C GLY A 81 -50.90 -17.03 3.49
N MET A 82 -50.58 -18.18 4.09
CA MET A 82 -50.84 -18.44 5.52
C MET A 82 -49.93 -17.61 6.43
N VAL A 83 -48.74 -17.24 5.92
CA VAL A 83 -47.80 -16.30 6.53
C VAL A 83 -47.23 -15.35 5.48
N ASP A 84 -46.81 -14.17 5.90
CA ASP A 84 -46.26 -13.16 4.99
C ASP A 84 -44.76 -13.35 4.74
N VAL A 85 -44.02 -13.71 5.80
CA VAL A 85 -42.56 -13.90 5.77
C VAL A 85 -42.20 -15.22 6.41
N GLY A 86 -41.26 -15.95 5.80
CA GLY A 86 -40.70 -17.17 6.35
C GLY A 86 -39.20 -17.04 6.62
N ILE A 87 -38.68 -17.95 7.44
CA ILE A 87 -37.25 -18.20 7.60
C ILE A 87 -36.93 -19.54 6.96
N GLY A 88 -36.08 -19.54 5.95
CA GLY A 88 -35.66 -20.74 5.23
C GLY A 88 -34.14 -20.79 5.08
N ALA A 89 -33.64 -21.77 4.33
CA ALA A 89 -32.23 -21.91 3.98
C ALA A 89 -32.13 -22.33 2.51
N ALA A 90 -31.42 -23.42 2.18
CA ALA A 90 -31.29 -23.87 0.80
C ALA A 90 -32.62 -24.34 0.16
N ASN A 91 -33.65 -24.63 0.95
CA ASN A 91 -34.98 -24.96 0.44
C ASN A 91 -35.66 -23.83 -0.34
N ILE A 92 -35.31 -22.57 -0.06
CA ILE A 92 -35.75 -21.41 -0.84
C ILE A 92 -35.16 -21.49 -2.26
N LEU A 93 -33.90 -21.91 -2.36
CA LEU A 93 -33.21 -22.07 -3.64
C LEU A 93 -33.82 -23.19 -4.48
N GLU A 94 -34.08 -24.35 -3.86
CA GLU A 94 -34.75 -25.47 -4.53
C GLU A 94 -36.14 -25.06 -5.04
N ALA A 95 -36.92 -24.35 -4.22
CA ALA A 95 -38.22 -23.83 -4.62
C ALA A 95 -38.12 -22.89 -5.84
N ARG A 96 -37.14 -21.98 -5.85
CA ARG A 96 -36.93 -21.05 -6.96
C ARG A 96 -36.48 -21.77 -8.24
N MET A 97 -35.56 -22.72 -8.14
CA MET A 97 -35.13 -23.56 -9.27
C MET A 97 -36.29 -24.38 -9.85
N ALA A 98 -37.28 -24.73 -9.03
CA ALA A 98 -38.51 -25.39 -9.47
C ALA A 98 -39.56 -24.41 -10.06
N GLY A 99 -39.24 -23.12 -10.19
CA GLY A 99 -40.13 -22.09 -10.74
C GLY A 99 -41.16 -21.53 -9.75
N LYS A 100 -41.03 -21.79 -8.45
CA LYS A 100 -41.90 -21.18 -7.44
C LYS A 100 -41.53 -19.71 -7.23
N PRO A 101 -42.52 -18.80 -7.07
CA PRO A 101 -42.29 -17.35 -7.01
C PRO A 101 -41.88 -16.87 -5.61
N VAL A 102 -40.82 -17.48 -5.06
CA VAL A 102 -40.19 -17.06 -3.80
C VAL A 102 -39.12 -16.01 -4.03
N VAL A 103 -38.89 -15.16 -3.02
CA VAL A 103 -37.90 -14.08 -3.04
C VAL A 103 -37.18 -14.04 -1.69
N ALA A 104 -35.86 -14.11 -1.71
CA ALA A 104 -34.99 -13.95 -0.55
C ALA A 104 -34.84 -12.47 -0.20
N LEU A 105 -35.00 -12.15 1.09
CA LEU A 105 -35.03 -10.80 1.64
C LEU A 105 -33.75 -10.40 2.38
N ALA A 106 -33.19 -11.31 3.18
CA ALA A 106 -31.94 -11.10 3.93
C ALA A 106 -31.36 -12.44 4.41
N ALA A 107 -30.10 -12.73 4.11
CA ALA A 107 -29.40 -13.89 4.66
C ALA A 107 -28.80 -13.52 6.02
N ILE A 108 -29.36 -14.06 7.10
CA ILE A 108 -28.87 -13.81 8.45
C ILE A 108 -27.58 -14.59 8.67
N PHE A 109 -27.57 -15.89 8.33
CA PHE A 109 -26.37 -16.72 8.46
C PHE A 109 -25.63 -16.84 7.13
N GLN A 110 -24.37 -16.41 7.12
CA GLN A 110 -23.49 -16.49 5.96
C GLN A 110 -23.05 -17.92 5.66
N ARG A 111 -23.21 -18.85 6.60
CA ARG A 111 -22.96 -20.29 6.42
C ARG A 111 -24.09 -21.10 7.07
N SER A 112 -24.42 -22.26 6.51
CA SER A 112 -25.43 -23.14 7.10
C SER A 112 -24.99 -23.63 8.49
N PRO A 113 -25.85 -23.51 9.53
CA PRO A 113 -25.61 -24.07 10.84
C PRO A 113 -25.90 -25.57 10.93
N LEU A 114 -26.50 -26.17 9.89
CA LEU A 114 -26.96 -27.56 9.91
C LEU A 114 -25.80 -28.55 9.87
N ALA A 115 -25.91 -29.61 10.66
CA ALA A 115 -25.02 -30.75 10.67
C ALA A 115 -25.77 -32.06 10.95
N ILE A 116 -25.19 -33.18 10.56
CA ILE A 116 -25.61 -34.50 11.06
C ILE A 116 -24.87 -34.74 12.37
N LEU A 117 -25.62 -34.97 13.44
CA LEU A 117 -25.12 -35.26 14.78
C LEU A 117 -25.33 -36.75 15.09
N ALA A 118 -24.27 -37.44 15.48
CA ALA A 118 -24.30 -38.85 15.84
C ALA A 118 -23.48 -39.12 17.11
N LEU A 119 -23.81 -40.15 17.88
CA LEU A 119 -22.95 -40.59 18.98
C LEU A 119 -21.88 -41.54 18.45
N LYS A 120 -20.68 -41.56 19.04
CA LYS A 120 -19.61 -42.50 18.63
C LYS A 120 -20.06 -43.97 18.63
N SER A 121 -21.02 -44.32 19.50
CA SER A 121 -21.63 -45.65 19.58
C SER A 121 -22.48 -46.05 18.37
N SER A 122 -22.91 -45.09 17.53
CA SER A 122 -23.71 -45.40 16.33
C SER A 122 -22.86 -45.94 15.16
N GLY A 123 -21.53 -45.81 15.25
CA GLY A 123 -20.59 -46.23 14.21
C GLY A 123 -20.56 -45.31 12.99
N ILE A 124 -21.09 -44.09 13.10
CA ILE A 124 -21.06 -43.08 12.05
C ILE A 124 -19.85 -42.17 12.28
N ALA A 125 -18.87 -42.18 11.38
CA ALA A 125 -17.71 -41.28 11.41
C ALA A 125 -17.62 -40.38 10.18
N THR A 126 -18.15 -40.85 9.04
CA THR A 126 -18.17 -40.18 7.75
C THR A 126 -19.59 -40.16 7.17
N PRO A 127 -19.88 -39.28 6.19
CA PRO A 127 -21.17 -39.26 5.51
C PRO A 127 -21.56 -40.59 4.87
N GLN A 128 -20.59 -41.40 4.42
CA GLN A 128 -20.83 -42.72 3.84
C GLN A 128 -21.42 -43.71 4.86
N ASP A 129 -21.01 -43.62 6.13
CA ASP A 129 -21.48 -44.51 7.20
C ASP A 129 -22.96 -44.31 7.55
N VAL A 130 -23.56 -43.23 7.05
CA VAL A 130 -24.99 -42.93 7.22
C VAL A 130 -25.86 -43.91 6.41
N ALA A 131 -25.31 -44.54 5.36
CA ALA A 131 -26.03 -45.55 4.58
C ALA A 131 -26.44 -46.74 5.47
N GLY A 132 -27.71 -47.12 5.40
CA GLY A 132 -28.32 -48.20 6.19
C GLY A 132 -28.59 -47.86 7.66
N LYS A 133 -28.33 -46.62 8.10
CA LYS A 133 -28.62 -46.15 9.46
C LYS A 133 -29.98 -45.48 9.55
N ARG A 134 -30.57 -45.48 10.75
CA ARG A 134 -31.82 -44.78 11.07
C ARG A 134 -31.51 -43.33 11.40
N VAL A 135 -31.96 -42.41 10.56
CA VAL A 135 -31.58 -41.00 10.67
C VAL A 135 -32.82 -40.12 10.70
N ALA A 136 -32.84 -39.15 11.61
CA ALA A 136 -33.87 -38.11 11.66
C ALA A 136 -33.42 -36.86 10.89
N ILE A 137 -33.48 -36.93 9.55
CA ILE A 137 -33.26 -35.80 8.64
C ILE A 137 -34.51 -35.60 7.78
N THR A 138 -34.89 -34.36 7.55
CA THR A 138 -36.06 -33.93 6.79
C THR A 138 -35.68 -33.64 5.34
N ARG A 139 -36.44 -34.17 4.37
CA ARG A 139 -36.13 -34.01 2.93
C ARG A 139 -36.09 -32.56 2.46
N HIS A 140 -37.06 -31.75 2.88
CA HIS A 140 -37.22 -30.38 2.39
C HIS A 140 -36.46 -29.35 3.25
N SER A 141 -36.39 -29.55 4.57
CA SER A 141 -35.78 -28.56 5.48
C SER A 141 -34.27 -28.72 5.66
N ASP A 142 -33.71 -29.89 5.31
CA ASP A 142 -32.28 -30.22 5.50
C ASP A 142 -31.57 -30.49 4.16
N LEU A 143 -31.93 -29.74 3.12
CA LEU A 143 -31.42 -29.93 1.76
C LEU A 143 -29.88 -29.95 1.69
N GLU A 144 -29.21 -29.16 2.51
CA GLU A 144 -27.75 -29.08 2.57
C GLU A 144 -27.11 -30.37 3.08
N LEU A 145 -27.77 -31.05 4.04
CA LEU A 145 -27.33 -32.35 4.55
C LEU A 145 -27.48 -33.41 3.45
N TRP A 146 -28.57 -33.37 2.70
CA TRP A 146 -28.77 -34.27 1.55
C TRP A 146 -27.77 -34.02 0.41
N ALA A 147 -27.44 -32.76 0.15
CA ALA A 147 -26.45 -32.39 -0.85
C ALA A 147 -25.06 -32.91 -0.46
N MET A 148 -24.69 -32.80 0.83
CA MET A 148 -23.48 -33.40 1.40
C MET A 148 -23.47 -34.93 1.24
N LEU A 149 -24.54 -35.62 1.62
CA LEU A 149 -24.66 -37.08 1.49
C LEU A 149 -24.53 -37.52 0.02
N ARG A 150 -25.18 -36.81 -0.91
CA ARG A 150 -25.06 -37.10 -2.35
C ARG A 150 -23.64 -36.92 -2.87
N ARG A 151 -22.95 -35.84 -2.47
CA ARG A 151 -21.54 -35.63 -2.86
C ARG A 151 -20.64 -36.73 -2.33
N ALA A 152 -20.94 -37.23 -1.13
CA ALA A 152 -20.27 -38.38 -0.55
C ALA A 152 -20.63 -39.74 -1.18
N GLY A 153 -21.55 -39.76 -2.16
CA GLY A 153 -21.98 -40.97 -2.87
C GLY A 153 -23.16 -41.72 -2.24
N VAL A 154 -23.78 -41.18 -1.18
CA VAL A 154 -24.93 -41.80 -0.51
C VAL A 154 -26.24 -41.31 -1.16
N ARG A 155 -27.04 -42.24 -1.68
CA ARG A 155 -28.34 -41.89 -2.27
C ARG A 155 -29.43 -41.92 -1.21
N MET A 156 -30.51 -41.17 -1.43
CA MET A 156 -31.62 -41.11 -0.47
C MET A 156 -32.21 -42.47 -0.12
N GLN A 157 -32.32 -43.37 -1.10
CA GLN A 157 -32.84 -44.73 -0.91
C GLN A 157 -31.95 -45.61 -0.03
N ASP A 158 -30.68 -45.23 0.16
CA ASP A 158 -29.73 -45.95 0.98
C ASP A 158 -29.78 -45.49 2.45
N VAL A 159 -30.58 -44.47 2.80
CA VAL A 159 -30.74 -43.93 4.17
C VAL A 159 -32.11 -44.31 4.73
N ILE A 160 -32.16 -44.85 5.95
CA ILE A 160 -33.41 -45.21 6.62
C ILE A 160 -33.91 -43.99 7.39
N LEU A 161 -34.98 -43.34 6.91
CA LEU A 161 -35.57 -42.20 7.60
C LEU A 161 -36.46 -42.67 8.77
N ALA A 162 -36.25 -42.09 9.94
CA ALA A 162 -37.03 -42.42 11.13
C ALA A 162 -38.50 -41.98 11.02
N ASP A 163 -39.43 -42.79 11.52
CA ASP A 163 -40.86 -42.49 11.56
C ASP A 163 -41.13 -41.26 12.45
N ASN A 164 -41.95 -40.31 11.97
CA ASN A 164 -42.25 -39.03 12.63
C ASN A 164 -40.99 -38.18 12.92
N VAL A 165 -40.48 -37.52 11.87
CA VAL A 165 -39.20 -36.76 11.75
C VAL A 165 -39.05 -35.52 12.65
N THR A 166 -39.40 -35.59 13.93
CA THR A 166 -38.95 -34.59 14.90
C THR A 166 -37.53 -34.98 15.31
N ALA A 167 -36.51 -34.31 14.77
CA ALA A 167 -35.10 -34.51 15.11
C ALA A 167 -34.79 -34.13 16.57
N ARG A 168 -35.36 -34.87 17.52
CA ARG A 168 -35.28 -34.60 18.96
C ARG A 168 -34.00 -35.20 19.50
N LEU A 169 -33.33 -34.44 20.35
CA LEU A 169 -32.11 -34.88 21.02
C LEU A 169 -32.32 -36.17 21.81
N ASP A 170 -33.48 -36.33 22.44
CA ASP A 170 -33.82 -37.51 23.24
C ASP A 170 -33.90 -38.81 22.41
N ASP A 171 -34.28 -38.71 21.14
CA ASP A 171 -34.36 -39.90 20.26
C ASP A 171 -32.95 -40.40 19.89
N LEU A 172 -31.96 -39.49 19.79
CA LEU A 172 -30.55 -39.85 19.65
C LEU A 172 -30.01 -40.48 20.94
N LEU A 173 -30.31 -39.88 22.09
CA LEU A 173 -29.81 -40.34 23.40
C LEU A 173 -30.38 -41.69 23.83
N THR A 174 -31.63 -41.98 23.44
CA THR A 174 -32.29 -43.27 23.72
C THR A 174 -31.96 -44.35 22.67
N GLY A 175 -31.20 -44.03 21.62
CA GLY A 175 -30.83 -44.97 20.56
C GLY A 175 -31.97 -45.37 19.61
N LYS A 176 -33.08 -44.60 19.60
CA LYS A 176 -34.16 -44.79 18.63
C LYS A 176 -33.70 -44.46 17.22
N VAL A 177 -32.80 -43.49 17.10
CA VAL A 177 -32.13 -43.10 15.86
C VAL A 177 -30.62 -43.10 16.06
N ASP A 178 -29.90 -43.36 14.99
CA ASP A 178 -28.44 -43.47 14.98
C ASP A 178 -27.78 -42.10 14.73
N ALA A 179 -28.50 -41.18 14.09
CA ALA A 179 -28.12 -39.79 13.88
C ALA A 179 -29.34 -38.86 13.70
N ILE A 180 -29.15 -37.56 13.96
CA ILE A 180 -30.18 -36.52 13.81
C ILE A 180 -29.65 -35.32 13.02
N SER A 181 -30.54 -34.59 12.34
CA SER A 181 -30.26 -33.22 11.92
C SER A 181 -30.23 -32.31 13.16
N GLY A 182 -29.24 -31.42 13.25
CA GLY A 182 -29.14 -30.45 14.34
C GLY A 182 -28.28 -29.26 13.98
N TYR A 183 -28.44 -28.17 14.73
CA TYR A 183 -27.63 -26.96 14.54
C TYR A 183 -26.36 -27.04 15.38
N LEU A 184 -25.25 -26.62 14.77
CA LEU A 184 -23.96 -26.47 15.44
C LEU A 184 -24.02 -25.49 16.60
N SER A 185 -24.86 -24.46 16.49
CA SER A 185 -25.03 -23.43 17.52
C SER A 185 -25.80 -23.91 18.74
N THR A 186 -26.52 -25.04 18.67
CA THR A 186 -27.46 -25.42 19.74
C THR A 186 -27.34 -26.90 20.11
N GLN A 187 -27.86 -27.84 19.29
CA GLN A 187 -27.90 -29.27 19.66
C GLN A 187 -26.50 -29.87 19.85
N ALA A 188 -25.51 -29.43 19.06
CA ALA A 188 -24.13 -29.87 19.23
C ALA A 188 -23.55 -29.43 20.60
N LEU A 189 -23.78 -28.17 20.99
CA LEU A 189 -23.35 -27.64 22.28
C LEU A 189 -24.10 -28.32 23.44
N GLN A 190 -25.39 -28.62 23.28
CA GLN A 190 -26.18 -29.34 24.29
C GLN A 190 -25.64 -30.76 24.57
N LEU A 191 -25.16 -31.48 23.55
CA LEU A 191 -24.51 -32.78 23.74
C LEU A 191 -23.18 -32.64 24.48
N GLN A 192 -22.36 -31.66 24.10
CA GLN A 192 -21.09 -31.36 24.75
C GLN A 192 -21.27 -30.95 26.22
N ALA A 193 -22.27 -30.13 26.52
CA ALA A 193 -22.63 -29.72 27.88
C ALA A 193 -23.06 -30.90 28.76
N ARG A 194 -23.59 -31.98 28.17
CA ARG A 194 -23.91 -33.24 28.85
C ARG A 194 -22.71 -34.20 28.94
N GLY A 195 -21.51 -33.76 28.58
CA GLY A 195 -20.28 -34.56 28.59
C GLY A 195 -20.19 -35.59 27.47
N LEU A 196 -21.03 -35.48 26.44
CA LEU A 196 -21.00 -36.35 25.26
C LEU A 196 -20.23 -35.65 24.14
N ASP A 197 -19.34 -36.38 23.48
CA ASP A 197 -18.58 -35.90 22.32
C ASP A 197 -19.19 -36.47 21.02
N PRO A 198 -20.17 -35.78 20.41
CA PRO A 198 -20.84 -36.27 19.21
C PRO A 198 -19.92 -36.18 18.00
N VAL A 199 -20.10 -37.11 17.07
CA VAL A 199 -19.62 -36.96 15.70
C VAL A 199 -20.49 -35.92 15.00
N VAL A 200 -19.83 -34.93 14.40
CA VAL A 200 -20.48 -33.79 13.75
C VAL A 200 -20.06 -33.75 12.28
N LEU A 201 -20.96 -34.15 11.39
CA LEU A 201 -20.73 -34.08 9.94
C LEU A 201 -21.33 -32.78 9.39
N ARG A 202 -20.45 -31.86 8.96
CA ARG A 202 -20.82 -30.52 8.51
C ARG A 202 -20.79 -30.43 6.99
N PRO A 203 -21.83 -29.89 6.33
CA PRO A 203 -21.84 -29.71 4.87
C PRO A 203 -20.62 -28.95 4.34
N ALA A 204 -20.18 -27.90 5.04
CA ALA A 204 -19.01 -27.10 4.64
C ALA A 204 -17.69 -27.89 4.61
N ALA A 205 -17.54 -28.95 5.44
CA ALA A 205 -16.35 -29.82 5.40
C ALA A 205 -16.30 -30.72 4.15
N TYR A 206 -17.41 -30.76 3.39
CA TYR A 206 -17.56 -31.49 2.15
C TYR A 206 -17.97 -30.52 1.04
N ASP A 207 -17.41 -29.30 1.04
CA ASP A 207 -17.56 -28.19 0.08
C ASP A 207 -18.98 -27.60 -0.09
N ILE A 208 -19.97 -27.97 0.75
CA ILE A 208 -21.35 -27.51 0.59
C ILE A 208 -21.50 -26.19 1.36
N GLU A 209 -21.14 -25.08 0.72
CA GLU A 209 -21.08 -23.75 1.34
C GLU A 209 -22.34 -22.90 1.12
N PHE A 210 -23.47 -23.36 1.65
CA PHE A 210 -24.74 -22.66 1.48
C PHE A 210 -24.99 -21.59 2.54
N TYR A 211 -25.83 -20.59 2.22
CA TYR A 211 -26.39 -19.70 3.23
C TYR A 211 -27.22 -20.50 4.24
N GLY A 212 -27.23 -20.06 5.49
CA GLY A 212 -28.11 -20.61 6.51
C GLY A 212 -29.45 -19.88 6.53
N ASP A 213 -29.93 -19.59 7.73
CA ASP A 213 -31.23 -18.94 7.93
C ASP A 213 -31.33 -17.61 7.18
N THR A 214 -32.30 -17.56 6.28
CA THR A 214 -32.55 -16.49 5.32
C THR A 214 -34.02 -16.10 5.41
N LEU A 215 -34.29 -14.81 5.63
CA LEU A 215 -35.62 -14.23 5.54
C LEU A 215 -36.09 -14.28 4.10
N PHE A 216 -37.31 -14.73 3.84
CA PHE A 216 -37.87 -14.79 2.49
C PHE A 216 -39.38 -14.54 2.48
N THR A 217 -39.92 -14.20 1.32
CA THR A 217 -41.35 -14.00 1.09
C THR A 217 -41.73 -14.47 -0.32
N SER A 218 -42.98 -14.27 -0.73
CA SER A 218 -43.43 -14.51 -2.11
C SER A 218 -43.49 -13.22 -2.92
N GLU A 219 -43.34 -13.33 -4.24
CA GLU A 219 -43.56 -12.20 -5.15
C GLU A 219 -44.97 -11.62 -5.03
N ALA A 220 -45.95 -12.42 -4.62
CA ALA A 220 -47.33 -11.98 -4.40
C ALA A 220 -47.47 -11.10 -3.15
N VAL A 221 -46.71 -11.38 -2.09
CA VAL A 221 -46.67 -10.54 -0.88
C VAL A 221 -45.89 -9.25 -1.17
N LEU A 222 -44.72 -9.34 -1.82
CA LEU A 222 -43.95 -8.15 -2.21
C LEU A 222 -44.77 -7.20 -3.09
N ARG A 223 -45.52 -7.71 -4.08
CA ARG A 223 -46.40 -6.86 -4.91
C ARG A 223 -47.49 -6.14 -4.12
N ARG A 224 -47.94 -6.71 -3.00
CA ARG A 224 -49.03 -6.14 -2.17
C ARG A 224 -48.51 -5.23 -1.06
N ARG A 225 -47.37 -5.57 -0.46
CA ARG A 225 -46.86 -4.97 0.79
C ARG A 225 -45.36 -4.67 0.75
N ALA A 226 -44.81 -4.27 -0.40
CA ALA A 226 -43.36 -4.00 -0.56
C ALA A 226 -42.79 -3.07 0.52
N GLY A 227 -43.47 -1.96 0.82
CA GLY A 227 -43.06 -1.01 1.85
C GLY A 227 -43.00 -1.63 3.25
N ASP A 228 -44.00 -2.43 3.61
CA ASP A 228 -44.03 -3.14 4.91
C ASP A 228 -42.90 -4.18 4.99
N ILE A 229 -42.59 -4.85 3.88
CA ILE A 229 -41.50 -5.84 3.82
C ILE A 229 -40.13 -5.16 3.94
N ASP A 230 -39.90 -4.05 3.25
CA ASP A 230 -38.65 -3.28 3.37
C ASP A 230 -38.45 -2.74 4.79
N ALA A 231 -39.52 -2.19 5.38
CA ALA A 231 -39.54 -1.74 6.76
C ALA A 231 -39.29 -2.90 7.75
N PHE A 232 -39.90 -4.07 7.51
CA PHE A 232 -39.70 -5.27 8.31
C PHE A 232 -38.25 -5.76 8.27
N VAL A 233 -37.66 -5.86 7.08
CA VAL A 233 -36.26 -6.28 6.92
C VAL A 233 -35.34 -5.31 7.66
N SER A 234 -35.50 -4.00 7.43
CA SER A 234 -34.72 -2.96 8.10
C SER A 234 -34.81 -3.03 9.62
N ALA A 235 -36.02 -3.15 10.18
CA ALA A 235 -36.23 -3.28 11.62
C ALA A 235 -35.64 -4.58 12.19
N THR A 236 -35.75 -5.69 11.46
CA THR A 236 -35.17 -6.99 11.88
C THR A 236 -33.65 -6.95 11.88
N LEU A 237 -33.03 -6.31 10.89
CA LEU A 237 -31.57 -6.15 10.83
C LEU A 237 -31.05 -5.22 11.94
N ARG A 238 -31.79 -4.16 12.28
CA ARG A 238 -31.50 -3.36 13.49
C ARG A 238 -31.60 -4.19 14.77
N GLY A 239 -32.59 -5.07 14.86
CA GLY A 239 -32.72 -6.02 15.97
C GLY A 239 -31.52 -6.95 16.07
N TRP A 240 -31.04 -7.48 14.95
CA TRP A 240 -29.83 -8.30 14.91
C TRP A 240 -28.57 -7.54 15.30
N GLN A 241 -28.40 -6.31 14.81
CA GLN A 241 -27.26 -5.47 15.19
C GLN A 241 -27.24 -5.24 16.70
N HIS A 242 -28.38 -4.87 17.29
CA HIS A 242 -28.50 -4.70 18.73
C HIS A 242 -28.21 -6.01 19.50
N ALA A 243 -28.72 -7.14 19.02
CA ALA A 243 -28.47 -8.45 19.63
C ALA A 243 -26.98 -8.85 19.61
N LEU A 244 -26.25 -8.48 18.55
CA LEU A 244 -24.81 -8.75 18.42
C LEU A 244 -23.96 -7.83 19.28
N ASP A 245 -24.41 -6.59 19.48
CA ASP A 245 -23.73 -5.60 20.32
C ASP A 245 -24.01 -5.83 21.81
N ASN A 246 -25.16 -6.43 22.16
CA ASN A 246 -25.64 -6.62 23.54
C ASN A 246 -26.08 -8.09 23.80
N PRO A 247 -25.16 -9.07 23.78
CA PRO A 247 -25.50 -10.48 23.89
C PRO A 247 -26.12 -10.86 25.25
N ASP A 248 -25.59 -10.34 26.36
CA ASP A 248 -26.13 -10.63 27.70
C ASP A 248 -27.57 -10.14 27.89
N GLU A 249 -27.88 -8.91 27.47
CA GLU A 249 -29.24 -8.36 27.54
C GLU A 249 -30.21 -9.18 26.69
N THR A 250 -29.75 -9.60 25.51
CA THR A 250 -30.53 -10.43 24.59
C THR A 250 -30.81 -11.81 25.18
N VAL A 251 -29.81 -12.45 25.80
CA VAL A 251 -30.01 -13.74 26.49
C VAL A 251 -31.03 -13.58 27.63
N ASP A 252 -30.92 -12.53 28.44
CA ASP A 252 -31.83 -12.29 29.54
C ASP A 252 -33.26 -11.99 29.06
N LEU A 253 -33.42 -11.34 27.89
CA LEU A 253 -34.71 -11.17 27.23
C LEU A 253 -35.32 -12.52 26.82
N ILE A 254 -34.51 -13.38 26.19
CA ILE A 254 -34.95 -14.70 25.73
C ILE A 254 -35.39 -15.57 26.91
N LEU A 255 -34.59 -15.63 27.98
CA LEU A 255 -34.93 -16.35 29.20
C LEU A 255 -36.22 -15.85 29.83
N ARG A 256 -36.46 -14.54 29.86
CA ARG A 256 -37.65 -13.98 30.50
C ARG A 256 -38.94 -14.26 29.74
N ARG A 257 -38.91 -14.22 28.39
CA ARG A 257 -40.15 -14.16 27.60
C ARG A 257 -40.37 -15.34 26.64
N TYR A 258 -39.31 -15.95 26.15
CA TYR A 258 -39.41 -16.91 25.04
C TYR A 258 -38.95 -18.32 25.41
N ALA A 259 -37.95 -18.47 26.28
CA ALA A 259 -37.40 -19.76 26.68
C ALA A 259 -36.99 -19.77 28.17
N PRO A 260 -37.94 -19.70 29.12
CA PRO A 260 -37.64 -19.63 30.56
C PRO A 260 -37.02 -20.89 31.16
N GLU A 261 -37.14 -22.04 30.48
CA GLU A 261 -36.53 -23.30 30.90
C GLU A 261 -35.12 -23.52 30.33
N ALA A 262 -34.60 -22.59 29.51
CA ALA A 262 -33.27 -22.69 28.94
C ALA A 262 -32.18 -22.31 29.95
N ASP A 263 -30.98 -22.86 29.76
CA ASP A 263 -29.81 -22.53 30.58
C ASP A 263 -29.12 -21.26 30.02
N ARG A 264 -28.87 -20.27 30.89
CA ARG A 264 -28.23 -19.00 30.52
C ARG A 264 -26.85 -19.19 29.92
N ALA A 265 -26.02 -20.08 30.48
CA ALA A 265 -24.68 -20.34 29.98
C ALA A 265 -24.72 -20.99 28.59
N VAL A 266 -25.68 -21.89 28.35
CA VAL A 266 -25.89 -22.50 27.04
C VAL A 266 -26.34 -21.45 26.02
N LEU A 267 -27.25 -20.54 26.38
CA LEU A 267 -27.68 -19.46 25.48
C LEU A 267 -26.56 -18.46 25.14
N LEU A 268 -25.65 -18.17 26.09
CA LEU A 268 -24.47 -17.35 25.81
C LEU A 268 -23.50 -18.04 24.84
N GLN A 269 -23.29 -19.35 24.99
CA GLN A 269 -22.49 -20.11 24.03
C GLN A 269 -23.17 -20.18 22.66
N GLU A 270 -24.50 -20.31 22.62
CA GLU A 270 -25.29 -20.23 21.38
C GLU A 270 -25.12 -18.85 20.72
N ALA A 271 -25.18 -17.75 21.48
CA ALA A 271 -24.97 -16.39 20.97
C ALA A 271 -23.62 -16.21 20.28
N GLU A 272 -22.57 -16.74 20.90
CA GLU A 272 -21.21 -16.74 20.34
C GLU A 272 -21.11 -17.60 19.06
N ALA A 273 -21.73 -18.78 19.05
CA ALA A 273 -21.78 -19.62 17.86
C ALA A 273 -22.56 -18.95 16.70
N VAL A 274 -23.69 -18.30 17.02
CA VAL A 274 -24.50 -17.52 16.07
C VAL A 274 -23.71 -16.33 15.51
N ARG A 275 -22.94 -15.61 16.33
CA ARG A 275 -22.07 -14.51 15.88
C ARG A 275 -21.08 -14.98 14.80
N ARG A 276 -20.46 -16.16 14.97
CA ARG A 276 -19.54 -16.74 13.97
C ARG A 276 -20.24 -17.12 12.67
N LEU A 277 -21.49 -17.58 12.73
CA LEU A 277 -22.28 -17.93 11.55
C LEU A 277 -22.75 -16.68 10.77
N ILE A 278 -23.01 -15.57 11.46
CA ILE A 278 -23.36 -14.28 10.84
C ILE A 278 -22.12 -13.60 10.26
N ALA A 279 -20.96 -13.72 10.93
CA ALA A 279 -19.69 -13.08 10.54
C ALA A 279 -19.77 -11.54 10.37
N PRO A 280 -20.31 -10.80 11.36
CA PRO A 280 -20.62 -9.36 11.22
C PRO A 280 -19.38 -8.48 11.03
N ASP A 281 -18.20 -8.94 11.47
CA ASP A 281 -16.93 -8.21 11.35
C ASP A 281 -16.43 -8.13 9.90
N TRP A 282 -16.95 -9.00 9.01
CA TRP A 282 -16.53 -9.11 7.61
C TRP A 282 -17.61 -8.67 6.62
N VAL A 283 -18.87 -8.95 6.95
CA VAL A 283 -20.01 -8.71 6.05
C VAL A 283 -21.19 -8.16 6.88
N PRO A 284 -21.84 -7.06 6.43
CA PRO A 284 -23.01 -6.55 7.12
C PRO A 284 -24.12 -7.60 7.26
N VAL A 285 -24.79 -7.66 8.40
CA VAL A 285 -25.88 -8.61 8.64
C VAL A 285 -26.98 -8.47 7.58
N GLY A 286 -27.46 -9.60 7.05
CA GLY A 286 -28.49 -9.62 6.00
C GLY A 286 -27.95 -9.51 4.58
N SER A 287 -26.63 -9.35 4.39
CA SER A 287 -26.04 -9.26 3.05
C SER A 287 -26.23 -10.53 2.25
N MET A 288 -26.56 -10.35 0.97
CA MET A 288 -26.73 -11.42 -0.01
C MET A 288 -26.07 -11.04 -1.32
N GLU A 289 -25.34 -11.99 -1.89
CA GLU A 289 -24.73 -11.84 -3.21
C GLU A 289 -25.42 -12.75 -4.24
N ALA A 290 -25.92 -12.15 -5.33
CA ALA A 290 -26.63 -12.88 -6.38
C ALA A 290 -25.76 -13.95 -7.06
N LEU A 291 -24.45 -13.69 -7.23
CA LEU A 291 -23.51 -14.66 -7.80
C LEU A 291 -23.37 -15.90 -6.93
N ARG A 292 -23.38 -15.72 -5.60
CA ARG A 292 -23.32 -16.85 -4.66
C ARG A 292 -24.57 -17.72 -4.75
N TRP A 293 -25.76 -17.12 -4.87
CA TRP A 293 -27.00 -17.88 -5.12
C TRP A 293 -26.95 -18.71 -6.41
N ARG A 294 -26.40 -18.15 -7.50
CA ARG A 294 -26.19 -18.90 -8.75
C ARG A 294 -25.20 -20.05 -8.57
N GLY A 295 -24.10 -19.84 -7.84
CA GLY A 295 -23.13 -20.89 -7.54
C GLY A 295 -23.76 -22.05 -6.77
N MET A 296 -24.53 -21.77 -5.72
CA MET A 296 -25.26 -22.80 -4.97
C MET A 296 -26.27 -23.57 -5.84
N ALA A 297 -26.93 -22.89 -6.78
CA ALA A 297 -27.90 -23.53 -7.68
C ALA A 297 -27.22 -24.43 -8.71
N GLN A 298 -26.06 -24.01 -9.21
CA GLN A 298 -25.20 -24.84 -10.06
C GLN A 298 -24.71 -26.08 -9.31
N GLU A 299 -24.34 -25.93 -8.03
CA GLU A 299 -23.95 -27.05 -7.18
C GLU A 299 -25.10 -28.04 -6.94
N LEU A 300 -26.30 -27.55 -6.62
CA LEU A 300 -27.48 -28.43 -6.53
C LEU A 300 -27.74 -29.15 -7.86
N ARG A 301 -27.58 -28.46 -8.99
CA ARG A 301 -27.76 -29.07 -10.32
C ARG A 301 -26.70 -30.12 -10.63
N SER A 302 -25.43 -29.88 -10.30
CA SER A 302 -24.34 -30.85 -10.51
C SER A 302 -24.54 -32.11 -9.66
N LEU A 303 -25.10 -31.94 -8.46
CA LEU A 303 -25.50 -33.04 -7.58
C LEU A 303 -26.79 -33.74 -8.02
N GLY A 304 -27.40 -33.35 -9.15
CA GLY A 304 -28.54 -34.03 -9.77
C GLY A 304 -29.90 -33.65 -9.17
N TYR A 305 -30.02 -32.48 -8.54
CA TYR A 305 -31.33 -31.92 -8.16
C TYR A 305 -32.06 -31.32 -9.38
N ALA A 306 -33.39 -31.41 -9.37
CA ALA A 306 -34.24 -30.94 -10.45
C ALA A 306 -34.38 -29.40 -10.42
N GLY A 307 -34.84 -28.82 -11.53
CA GLY A 307 -34.99 -27.37 -11.68
C GLY A 307 -33.88 -26.71 -12.49
N ASP A 308 -34.09 -25.43 -12.81
CA ASP A 308 -33.23 -24.63 -13.67
C ASP A 308 -32.48 -23.56 -12.85
N PRO A 309 -31.13 -23.61 -12.78
CA PRO A 309 -30.32 -22.58 -12.13
C PRO A 309 -30.53 -21.15 -12.68
N ALA A 310 -30.99 -21.00 -13.93
CA ALA A 310 -31.26 -19.70 -14.52
C ALA A 310 -32.44 -18.97 -13.85
N LEU A 311 -33.39 -19.71 -13.25
CA LEU A 311 -34.55 -19.14 -12.55
C LEU A 311 -34.18 -18.44 -11.23
N VAL A 312 -32.94 -18.59 -10.78
CA VAL A 312 -32.43 -17.90 -9.58
C VAL A 312 -32.25 -16.40 -9.83
N ASP A 313 -32.25 -15.97 -11.09
CA ASP A 313 -32.29 -14.55 -11.42
C ASP A 313 -33.61 -13.92 -10.90
N GLY A 314 -33.46 -12.86 -10.11
CA GLY A 314 -34.57 -12.23 -9.40
C GLY A 314 -34.95 -12.89 -8.06
N LEU A 315 -34.21 -13.89 -7.59
CA LEU A 315 -34.41 -14.45 -6.24
C LEU A 315 -34.11 -13.42 -5.15
N VAL A 316 -33.08 -12.59 -5.33
CA VAL A 316 -32.64 -11.64 -4.32
C VAL A 316 -33.43 -10.34 -4.43
N HIS A 317 -34.18 -10.01 -3.38
CA HIS A 317 -34.83 -8.70 -3.25
C HIS A 317 -33.78 -7.62 -2.98
N THR A 318 -33.92 -6.47 -3.64
CA THR A 318 -33.08 -5.30 -3.40
C THR A 318 -33.96 -4.18 -2.86
N THR A 319 -33.72 -3.79 -1.62
CA THR A 319 -34.44 -2.69 -0.97
C THR A 319 -34.14 -1.35 -1.65
N GLU A 320 -35.05 -0.38 -1.56
CA GLU A 320 -34.84 0.96 -2.15
C GLU A 320 -33.59 1.66 -1.60
N ALA A 321 -33.30 1.50 -0.31
CA ALA A 321 -32.11 2.06 0.34
C ALA A 321 -30.80 1.54 -0.27
N GLN A 322 -30.73 0.23 -0.58
CA GLN A 322 -29.56 -0.36 -1.23
C GLN A 322 -29.39 0.11 -2.68
N ARG A 323 -30.49 0.35 -3.41
CA ARG A 323 -30.45 0.91 -4.77
C ARG A 323 -29.95 2.35 -4.78
N LEU A 324 -30.43 3.17 -3.85
CA LEU A 324 -30.00 4.57 -3.70
C LEU A 324 -28.50 4.68 -3.35
N GLU A 325 -28.00 3.82 -2.46
CA GLU A 325 -26.59 3.78 -2.08
C GLU A 325 -25.69 3.32 -3.25
N GLY A 326 -26.11 2.29 -4.00
CA GLY A 326 -25.41 1.86 -5.22
C GLY A 326 -25.37 2.94 -6.31
N MET A 327 -26.46 3.68 -6.48
CA MET A 327 -26.53 4.82 -7.39
C MET A 327 -25.61 5.96 -6.94
N ARG A 328 -25.56 6.25 -5.63
CA ARG A 328 -24.67 7.26 -5.05
C ARG A 328 -23.20 6.94 -5.24
N ARG A 329 -22.79 5.67 -5.01
CA ARG A 329 -21.42 5.20 -5.25
C ARG A 329 -21.03 5.30 -6.73
N SER A 330 -21.94 4.94 -7.63
CA SER A 330 -21.73 5.06 -9.07
C SER A 330 -21.59 6.53 -9.51
N LEU A 331 -22.41 7.43 -8.97
CA LEU A 331 -22.32 8.86 -9.22
C LEU A 331 -20.99 9.44 -8.72
N LEU A 332 -20.54 9.02 -7.53
CA LEU A 332 -19.26 9.43 -6.96
C LEU A 332 -18.08 9.00 -7.86
N LEU A 333 -18.11 7.77 -8.37
CA LEU A 333 -17.09 7.27 -9.29
C LEU A 333 -17.03 8.11 -10.57
N VAL A 334 -18.19 8.45 -11.15
CA VAL A 334 -18.28 9.31 -12.34
C VAL A 334 -17.70 10.71 -12.05
N LEU A 335 -17.99 11.28 -10.88
CA LEU A 335 -17.45 12.58 -10.48
C LEU A 335 -15.92 12.55 -10.30
N VAL A 336 -15.37 11.47 -9.73
CA VAL A 336 -13.91 11.28 -9.58
C VAL A 336 -13.24 11.19 -10.95
N VAL A 337 -13.79 10.39 -11.87
CA VAL A 337 -13.26 10.27 -13.24
C VAL A 337 -13.31 11.62 -13.96
N ALA A 338 -14.41 12.37 -13.82
CA ALA A 338 -14.54 13.71 -14.39
C ALA A 338 -13.52 14.70 -13.81
N ALA A 339 -13.25 14.65 -12.51
CA ALA A 339 -12.25 15.49 -11.85
C ALA A 339 -10.82 15.18 -12.35
N VAL A 340 -10.47 13.90 -12.51
CA VAL A 340 -9.17 13.48 -13.07
C VAL A 340 -9.01 13.94 -14.52
N ALA A 341 -10.07 13.81 -15.33
CA ALA A 341 -10.06 14.29 -16.71
C ALA A 341 -9.88 15.82 -16.77
N LEU A 342 -10.58 16.57 -15.92
CA LEU A 342 -10.46 18.03 -15.84
C LEU A 342 -9.06 18.46 -15.39
N ALA A 343 -8.47 17.77 -14.40
CA ALA A 343 -7.10 18.01 -13.97
C ALA A 343 -6.08 17.74 -15.10
N GLY A 344 -6.29 16.69 -15.90
CA GLY A 344 -5.48 16.40 -17.09
C GLY A 344 -5.57 17.50 -18.14
N VAL A 345 -6.77 18.01 -18.43
CA VAL A 345 -6.97 19.13 -19.37
C VAL A 345 -6.31 20.40 -18.86
N LEU A 346 -6.43 20.72 -17.57
CA LEU A 346 -5.78 21.86 -16.95
C LEU A 346 -4.25 21.74 -17.00
N ALA A 347 -3.71 20.55 -16.72
CA ALA A 347 -2.27 20.27 -16.82
C ALA A 347 -1.77 20.47 -18.27
N LEU A 348 -2.51 19.96 -19.26
CA LEU A 348 -2.22 20.18 -20.68
C LEU A 348 -2.23 21.66 -21.07
N LEU A 349 -3.20 22.44 -20.57
CA LEU A 349 -3.26 23.89 -20.81
C LEU A 349 -2.07 24.63 -20.18
N VAL A 350 -1.64 24.22 -18.97
CA VAL A 350 -0.46 24.80 -18.30
C VAL A 350 0.82 24.47 -19.08
N VAL A 351 0.98 23.20 -19.51
CA VAL A 351 2.13 22.76 -20.31
C VAL A 351 2.17 23.51 -21.65
N ASN A 352 1.02 23.63 -22.33
CA ASN A 352 0.94 24.34 -23.61
C ASN A 352 1.27 25.85 -23.46
N ARG A 353 0.78 26.49 -22.39
CA ARG A 353 1.15 27.87 -22.05
C ARG A 353 2.64 28.02 -21.73
N ARG A 354 3.25 27.05 -21.05
CA ARG A 354 4.70 27.04 -20.78
C ARG A 354 5.51 26.89 -22.07
N LEU A 355 5.15 25.97 -22.95
CA LEU A 355 5.77 25.79 -24.26
C LEU A 355 5.69 27.05 -25.13
N THR A 356 4.52 27.70 -25.15
CA THR A 356 4.35 28.94 -25.93
C THR A 356 5.23 30.07 -25.40
N ARG A 357 5.34 30.21 -24.07
CA ARG A 357 6.23 31.20 -23.43
C ARG A 357 7.72 30.90 -23.70
N GLU A 358 8.10 29.63 -23.70
CA GLU A 358 9.49 29.23 -23.95
C GLU A 358 9.91 29.46 -25.40
N VAL A 359 9.02 29.17 -26.36
CA VAL A 359 9.23 29.50 -27.78
C VAL A 359 9.34 31.01 -28.00
N GLN A 360 8.54 31.82 -27.30
CA GLN A 360 8.65 33.28 -27.36
C GLN A 360 9.97 33.79 -26.73
N ARG A 361 10.44 33.19 -25.64
CA ARG A 361 11.72 33.53 -25.01
C ARG A 361 12.92 33.21 -25.88
N ARG A 362 12.95 32.04 -26.53
CA ARG A 362 14.06 31.69 -27.44
C ARG A 362 14.12 32.61 -28.65
N ARG A 363 12.98 32.95 -29.25
CA ARG A 363 12.92 33.93 -30.35
C ARG A 363 13.35 35.34 -29.93
N ALA A 364 13.03 35.75 -28.70
CA ALA A 364 13.47 37.04 -28.15
C ALA A 364 14.98 37.07 -27.84
N ALA A 365 15.53 35.97 -27.32
CA ALA A 365 16.97 35.86 -27.02
C ALA A 365 17.84 35.77 -28.28
N GLU A 366 17.37 35.09 -29.34
CA GLU A 366 18.05 35.06 -30.64
C GLU A 366 18.03 36.44 -31.32
N ALA A 367 16.94 37.19 -31.21
CA ALA A 367 16.87 38.58 -31.67
C ALA A 367 17.82 39.51 -30.88
N GLU A 368 17.90 39.35 -29.55
CA GLU A 368 18.76 40.17 -28.68
C GLU A 368 20.27 39.89 -28.88
N ALA A 369 20.65 38.66 -29.20
CA ALA A 369 22.03 38.28 -29.50
C ALA A 369 22.52 38.83 -30.86
N GLN A 370 21.62 38.90 -31.85
CA GLN A 370 21.91 39.48 -33.17
C GLN A 370 21.88 41.02 -33.14
N GLU A 371 21.10 41.61 -32.23
CA GLU A 371 21.05 43.05 -31.96
C GLU A 371 22.30 43.57 -31.24
N LYS A 372 22.83 42.85 -30.22
CA LYS A 372 24.00 43.29 -29.43
C LYS A 372 25.31 43.37 -30.21
N GLY A 373 25.49 42.59 -31.28
CA GLY A 373 26.65 42.68 -32.18
C GLY A 373 26.61 43.91 -33.10
N GLY A 374 25.43 44.28 -33.60
CA GLY A 374 25.22 45.52 -34.36
C GLY A 374 25.15 46.77 -33.49
N LEU A 375 24.80 46.62 -32.21
CA LEU A 375 24.60 47.72 -31.27
C LEU A 375 25.90 48.49 -30.95
N LEU A 376 27.08 47.85 -30.95
CA LEU A 376 28.33 48.55 -30.62
C LEU A 376 28.82 49.49 -31.74
N GLU A 377 28.70 49.08 -33.00
CA GLU A 377 28.93 49.96 -34.17
C GLU A 377 27.80 50.97 -34.36
N ALA A 378 26.55 50.59 -34.03
CA ALA A 378 25.43 51.52 -33.99
C ALA A 378 25.56 52.56 -32.86
N MET A 379 26.15 52.23 -31.70
CA MET A 379 26.29 53.14 -30.55
C MET A 379 27.20 54.34 -30.86
N LEU A 380 28.29 54.16 -31.60
CA LEU A 380 29.11 55.28 -32.09
C LEU A 380 28.36 56.14 -33.14
N HIS A 381 27.46 55.51 -33.90
CA HIS A 381 26.53 56.20 -34.81
C HIS A 381 25.28 56.79 -34.12
N GLN A 382 24.99 56.46 -32.85
CA GLN A 382 23.74 56.80 -32.14
C GLN A 382 23.92 57.71 -30.91
N LEU A 383 25.15 57.98 -30.46
CA LEU A 383 25.38 58.96 -29.39
C LEU A 383 25.15 60.38 -29.94
N PRO A 384 24.38 61.25 -29.25
CA PRO A 384 24.02 62.60 -29.71
C PRO A 384 25.17 63.59 -29.43
N VAL A 385 26.38 63.18 -29.80
CA VAL A 385 27.61 63.96 -29.66
C VAL A 385 28.17 64.11 -31.06
N PHE A 386 28.66 65.29 -31.40
CA PHE A 386 29.48 65.45 -32.60
C PHE A 386 30.87 65.95 -32.24
N MET A 387 31.84 65.43 -32.96
CA MET A 387 33.26 65.71 -32.78
C MET A 387 33.77 66.53 -33.95
N LEU A 388 34.48 67.60 -33.64
CA LEU A 388 35.03 68.53 -34.62
C LEU A 388 36.51 68.80 -34.29
N GLN A 389 37.36 68.78 -35.31
CA GLN A 389 38.76 69.20 -35.21
C GLN A 389 39.05 70.30 -36.23
N VAL A 390 39.73 71.37 -35.81
CA VAL A 390 40.08 72.51 -36.65
C VAL A 390 41.57 72.87 -36.55
N ASN A 391 42.13 73.46 -37.61
CA ASN A 391 43.49 74.03 -37.60
C ASN A 391 43.49 75.48 -37.05
N ALA A 392 44.68 76.09 -36.97
CA ALA A 392 44.87 77.45 -36.45
C ALA A 392 44.14 78.52 -37.28
N GLU A 393 43.87 78.21 -38.55
CA GLU A 393 43.13 79.05 -39.50
C GLU A 393 41.61 78.81 -39.47
N GLN A 394 41.10 78.02 -38.50
CA GLN A 394 39.71 77.64 -38.30
C GLN A 394 39.08 76.79 -39.43
N GLU A 395 39.90 76.12 -40.21
CA GLU A 395 39.48 75.13 -41.19
C GLU A 395 39.21 73.78 -40.53
N VAL A 396 38.08 73.16 -40.85
CA VAL A 396 37.67 71.88 -40.28
C VAL A 396 38.45 70.73 -40.92
N LEU A 397 39.29 70.08 -40.12
CA LEU A 397 40.11 68.94 -40.52
C LEU A 397 39.37 67.61 -40.40
N PHE A 398 38.44 67.53 -39.44
CA PHE A 398 37.68 66.33 -39.15
C PHE A 398 36.35 66.69 -38.52
N CYS A 399 35.27 66.03 -38.94
CA CYS A 399 33.94 66.26 -38.41
C CYS A 399 33.07 65.01 -38.52
N ARG A 400 32.73 64.38 -37.38
CA ARG A 400 31.89 63.17 -37.35
C ARG A 400 31.00 63.11 -36.12
N GLY A 401 29.77 62.63 -36.29
CA GLY A 401 28.87 62.26 -35.20
C GLY A 401 27.41 62.65 -35.45
N GLN A 402 26.48 61.92 -34.83
CA GLN A 402 25.04 62.01 -35.13
C GLN A 402 24.43 63.40 -34.84
N GLY A 403 25.06 64.21 -33.99
CA GLY A 403 24.66 65.59 -33.68
C GLY A 403 24.70 66.54 -34.89
N LEU A 404 25.54 66.27 -35.90
CA LEU A 404 25.62 67.08 -37.13
C LEU A 404 24.36 66.97 -38.00
N ARG A 405 23.79 65.76 -38.06
CA ARG A 405 22.57 65.50 -38.84
C ARG A 405 21.34 66.20 -38.26
N ARG A 406 21.27 66.39 -36.94
CA ARG A 406 20.20 67.17 -36.28
C ARG A 406 20.29 68.67 -36.54
N LEU A 407 21.48 69.15 -36.88
CA LEU A 407 21.72 70.51 -37.37
C LEU A 407 21.52 70.62 -38.90
N GLY A 408 21.06 69.53 -39.56
CA GLY A 408 20.79 69.48 -41.00
C GLY A 408 22.02 69.25 -41.88
N LEU A 409 23.15 68.82 -41.30
CA LEU A 409 24.43 68.68 -42.00
C LEU A 409 24.87 67.21 -42.07
N GLU A 410 25.42 66.80 -43.21
CA GLU A 410 25.95 65.44 -43.40
C GLU A 410 27.35 65.28 -42.80
N ASP A 411 27.71 64.03 -42.49
CA ASP A 411 29.07 63.67 -42.06
C ASP A 411 30.07 64.06 -43.16
N ASP A 412 31.23 64.62 -42.77
CA ASP A 412 32.27 65.15 -43.66
C ASP A 412 31.89 66.40 -44.50
N ALA A 413 30.64 66.90 -44.48
CA ALA A 413 30.21 68.07 -45.27
C ALA A 413 30.93 69.38 -44.91
N LEU A 414 31.49 69.43 -43.70
CA LEU A 414 32.21 70.58 -43.15
C LEU A 414 33.72 70.50 -43.36
N VAL A 415 34.26 69.34 -43.73
CA VAL A 415 35.70 69.12 -43.85
C VAL A 415 36.26 69.97 -45.00
N GLY A 416 37.32 70.73 -44.73
CA GLY A 416 37.92 71.71 -45.65
C GLY A 416 37.19 73.06 -45.73
N ARG A 417 36.14 73.29 -44.91
CA ARG A 417 35.46 74.60 -44.80
C ARG A 417 35.92 75.34 -43.55
N ARG A 418 35.81 76.68 -43.57
CA ARG A 418 36.03 77.49 -42.37
C ARG A 418 34.83 77.48 -41.44
N LEU A 419 35.09 77.32 -40.15
CA LEU A 419 34.07 77.16 -39.12
C LEU A 419 33.26 78.44 -38.86
N ASP A 420 33.87 79.61 -38.99
CA ASP A 420 33.24 80.93 -38.79
C ASP A 420 32.14 81.25 -39.80
N LEU A 421 32.21 80.66 -40.99
CA LEU A 421 31.20 80.80 -42.03
C LEU A 421 29.96 79.92 -41.79
N VAL A 422 30.08 78.88 -40.96
CA VAL A 422 29.02 77.89 -40.75
C VAL A 422 28.41 77.99 -39.35
N PHE A 423 29.24 78.20 -38.32
CA PHE A 423 28.80 78.37 -36.94
C PHE A 423 29.48 79.61 -36.32
N PRO A 424 29.04 80.83 -36.65
CA PRO A 424 29.74 82.06 -36.29
C PRO A 424 29.88 82.26 -34.78
N HIS A 425 28.83 81.95 -34.00
CA HIS A 425 28.89 82.04 -32.52
C HIS A 425 29.78 80.98 -31.87
N LEU A 426 29.89 79.79 -32.49
CA LEU A 426 30.78 78.73 -32.03
C LEU A 426 32.25 79.09 -32.33
N ALA A 427 32.51 79.61 -33.54
CA ALA A 427 33.83 80.06 -33.96
C ALA A 427 34.34 81.23 -33.13
N GLU A 428 33.49 82.20 -32.78
CA GLU A 428 33.85 83.32 -31.91
C GLU A 428 34.23 82.85 -30.49
N ARG A 429 33.48 81.90 -29.92
CA ARG A 429 33.77 81.35 -28.59
C ARG A 429 35.04 80.50 -28.58
N LEU A 430 35.30 79.71 -29.62
CA LEU A 430 36.53 78.94 -29.78
C LEU A 430 37.76 79.85 -29.93
N ALA A 431 37.65 80.95 -30.68
CA ALA A 431 38.72 81.92 -30.83
C ALA A 431 39.07 82.62 -29.50
N ARG A 432 38.07 83.00 -28.70
CA ARG A 432 38.31 83.56 -27.34
C ARG A 432 38.90 82.52 -26.39
N ALA A 433 38.41 81.27 -26.43
CA ALA A 433 38.91 80.18 -25.60
C ALA A 433 40.41 79.87 -25.86
N GLN A 434 40.88 80.03 -27.10
CA GLN A 434 42.28 79.87 -27.48
C GLN A 434 43.20 80.95 -26.89
N VAL A 435 42.71 82.18 -26.70
CA VAL A 435 43.47 83.29 -26.12
C VAL A 435 43.41 83.28 -24.59
N GLU A 436 42.28 82.89 -24.01
CA GLU A 436 41.99 82.94 -22.56
C GLU A 436 42.30 81.63 -21.82
N GLY A 437 42.61 80.54 -22.53
CA GLY A 437 42.94 79.23 -21.95
C GLY A 437 41.76 78.48 -21.32
N SER A 438 40.52 78.76 -21.74
CA SER A 438 39.31 78.12 -21.20
C SER A 438 38.97 76.79 -21.89
N THR A 439 38.51 75.79 -21.11
CA THR A 439 38.29 74.41 -21.58
C THR A 439 36.83 74.02 -21.84
N SER A 440 35.84 74.82 -21.44
CA SER A 440 34.42 74.54 -21.74
C SER A 440 33.53 75.78 -21.79
N PHE A 441 32.46 75.71 -22.59
CA PHE A 441 31.48 76.77 -22.71
C PHE A 441 30.17 76.31 -23.37
N VAL A 442 29.07 76.98 -23.02
CA VAL A 442 27.75 76.72 -23.61
C VAL A 442 27.52 77.66 -24.79
N VAL A 443 27.18 77.10 -25.94
CA VAL A 443 26.78 77.86 -27.12
C VAL A 443 25.32 77.55 -27.42
N ARG A 444 24.54 78.62 -27.52
CA ARG A 444 23.15 78.55 -27.94
C ARG A 444 23.08 79.05 -29.36
N GLY A 445 22.38 78.33 -30.21
CA GLY A 445 22.14 78.75 -31.58
C GLY A 445 20.74 78.37 -32.02
N GLU A 446 20.29 79.08 -33.04
CA GLU A 446 19.02 78.82 -33.71
C GLU A 446 19.33 78.34 -35.12
N ALA A 447 18.90 77.12 -35.45
CA ALA A 447 18.80 76.64 -36.82
C ALA A 447 17.39 76.95 -37.35
N PRO A 448 17.15 76.93 -38.68
CA PRO A 448 15.87 77.32 -39.27
C PRO A 448 14.63 76.59 -38.71
N ASP A 449 14.80 75.40 -38.10
CA ASP A 449 13.68 74.54 -37.67
C ASP A 449 13.71 74.05 -36.18
N SER A 450 14.68 74.45 -35.33
CA SER A 450 14.59 74.23 -33.87
C SER A 450 15.71 74.91 -33.06
N PRO A 451 15.43 75.45 -31.85
CA PRO A 451 16.47 75.92 -30.94
C PRO A 451 17.20 74.73 -30.30
N TRP A 452 18.53 74.76 -30.35
CA TRP A 452 19.38 73.74 -29.75
C TRP A 452 20.28 74.36 -28.70
N GLN A 453 20.62 73.55 -27.68
CA GLN A 453 21.56 73.95 -26.64
C GLN A 453 22.73 72.98 -26.65
N LEU A 454 23.90 73.49 -27.03
CA LEU A 454 25.14 72.71 -27.07
C LEU A 454 26.04 73.15 -25.93
N GLU A 455 26.49 72.18 -25.14
CA GLU A 455 27.59 72.38 -24.21
C GLU A 455 28.87 71.87 -24.87
N THR A 456 29.78 72.79 -25.20
CA THR A 456 30.99 72.50 -25.98
C THR A 456 32.23 72.53 -25.08
N TYR A 457 33.05 71.49 -25.19
CA TYR A 457 34.32 71.30 -24.52
C TYR A 457 35.44 71.33 -25.55
N ALA A 458 36.46 72.16 -25.38
CA ALA A 458 37.53 72.36 -26.36
C ALA A 458 38.91 72.27 -25.72
N PHE A 459 39.86 71.65 -26.43
CA PHE A 459 41.24 71.47 -25.99
C PHE A 459 42.23 71.53 -27.16
N GLN A 460 43.45 71.99 -26.89
CA GLN A 460 44.49 72.23 -27.90
C GLN A 460 45.64 71.23 -27.77
N ASP A 461 46.16 70.72 -28.89
CA ASP A 461 47.29 69.79 -28.91
C ASP A 461 48.67 70.50 -29.04
N GLN A 462 49.77 69.75 -28.88
CA GLN A 462 51.15 70.28 -28.95
C GLN A 462 51.52 70.84 -30.34
N GLY A 463 50.71 70.58 -31.38
CA GLY A 463 50.86 71.10 -32.73
C GLY A 463 49.98 72.32 -33.02
N GLY A 464 49.30 72.87 -32.01
CA GLY A 464 48.47 74.06 -32.12
C GLY A 464 47.07 73.82 -32.68
N ARG A 465 46.65 72.56 -32.88
CA ARG A 465 45.31 72.22 -33.40
C ARG A 465 44.28 72.16 -32.29
N LEU A 466 43.06 72.58 -32.58
CA LEU A 466 41.98 72.66 -31.60
C LEU A 466 40.94 71.56 -31.87
N THR A 467 40.64 70.76 -30.85
CA THR A 467 39.64 69.69 -30.94
C THR A 467 38.50 70.00 -29.97
N GLY A 468 37.26 69.95 -30.47
CA GLY A 468 36.05 70.25 -29.71
C GLY A 468 35.06 69.09 -29.68
N PHE A 469 34.48 68.82 -28.51
CA PHE A 469 33.34 67.94 -28.31
C PHE A 469 32.13 68.76 -27.91
N SER A 470 31.02 68.65 -28.65
CA SER A 470 29.76 69.33 -28.28
C SER A 470 28.72 68.29 -27.87
N LEU A 471 28.23 68.41 -26.64
CA LEU A 471 27.22 67.53 -26.07
C LEU A 471 25.84 68.21 -26.12
N ASP A 472 24.85 67.45 -26.56
CA ASP A 472 23.44 67.77 -26.38
C ASP A 472 23.05 67.49 -24.90
N SER A 473 22.73 68.53 -24.13
CA SER A 473 22.41 68.42 -22.69
C SER A 473 21.00 67.86 -22.39
N THR A 474 20.45 67.02 -23.28
CA THR A 474 19.17 66.30 -23.11
C THR A 474 19.21 65.21 -22.01
N ALA A 475 20.40 64.74 -21.61
CA ALA A 475 20.63 63.68 -20.62
C ALA A 475 20.06 63.95 -19.21
N VAL A 476 19.82 65.22 -18.85
CA VAL A 476 19.16 65.60 -17.59
C VAL A 476 17.74 65.03 -17.50
N MET A 477 17.03 64.86 -18.64
CA MET A 477 15.71 64.22 -18.68
C MET A 477 15.76 62.68 -18.58
N GLN A 478 16.85 62.03 -19.01
CA GLN A 478 17.00 60.57 -18.89
C GLN A 478 17.13 60.14 -17.41
N ALA A 479 17.76 60.97 -16.58
CA ALA A 479 17.84 60.75 -15.14
C ALA A 479 16.44 60.76 -14.47
N GLU A 480 15.53 61.62 -14.93
CA GLU A 480 14.15 61.65 -14.43
C GLU A 480 13.34 60.41 -14.85
N GLN A 481 13.51 59.92 -16.07
CA GLN A 481 12.86 58.68 -16.54
C GLN A 481 13.36 57.43 -15.81
N VAL A 482 14.68 57.33 -15.57
CA VAL A 482 15.25 56.25 -14.77
C VAL A 482 14.70 56.30 -13.34
N ARG A 483 14.61 57.50 -12.74
CA ARG A 483 14.02 57.69 -11.40
C ARG A 483 12.53 57.28 -11.36
N ALA A 484 11.73 57.69 -12.35
CA ALA A 484 10.32 57.31 -12.44
C ALA A 484 10.12 55.79 -12.63
N ARG A 485 11.02 55.14 -13.39
CA ARG A 485 11.01 53.69 -13.59
C ARG A 485 11.36 52.92 -12.31
N LEU A 486 12.35 53.39 -11.55
CA LEU A 486 12.73 52.79 -10.26
C LEU A 486 11.61 52.90 -9.21
N VAL A 487 10.94 54.06 -9.13
CA VAL A 487 9.78 54.25 -8.23
C VAL A 487 8.64 53.30 -8.61
N THR A 488 8.31 53.19 -9.90
CA THR A 488 7.26 52.26 -10.38
C THR A 488 7.60 50.79 -10.07
N LEU A 489 8.88 50.38 -10.14
CA LEU A 489 9.30 49.01 -9.79
C LEU A 489 9.10 48.70 -8.30
N ILE A 490 9.41 49.65 -7.41
CA ILE A 490 9.21 49.48 -5.96
C ILE A 490 7.72 49.49 -5.61
N GLU A 491 6.93 50.39 -6.22
CA GLU A 491 5.49 50.51 -6.00
C GLU A 491 4.70 49.29 -6.52
N SER A 492 5.14 48.66 -7.61
CA SER A 492 4.49 47.47 -8.19
C SER A 492 4.98 46.13 -7.61
N SER A 493 5.96 46.16 -6.69
CA SER A 493 6.44 44.95 -6.01
C SER A 493 5.32 44.31 -5.18
N PRO A 494 5.12 42.98 -5.27
CA PRO A 494 4.18 42.26 -4.41
C PRO A 494 4.72 42.10 -2.97
N ASP A 495 6.03 42.25 -2.77
CA ASP A 495 6.66 42.25 -1.45
C ASP A 495 6.39 43.60 -0.76
N ILE A 496 6.14 43.59 0.55
CA ILE A 496 5.96 44.82 1.33
C ILE A 496 7.33 45.45 1.52
N VAL A 497 7.51 46.67 1.01
CA VAL A 497 8.75 47.43 1.12
C VAL A 497 8.48 48.70 1.91
N PHE A 498 9.29 48.96 2.94
CA PHE A 498 9.25 50.21 3.68
C PHE A 498 10.64 50.79 3.91
N MET A 499 10.71 52.10 4.07
CA MET A 499 11.92 52.80 4.52
C MET A 499 11.64 53.52 5.83
N ALA A 500 12.64 53.57 6.69
CA ALA A 500 12.58 54.20 8.00
C ALA A 500 13.84 55.02 8.28
N GLN A 501 13.73 56.00 9.17
CA GLN A 501 14.88 56.69 9.75
C GLN A 501 15.71 55.75 10.63
N ALA A 502 16.94 56.15 10.95
CA ALA A 502 17.77 55.45 11.94
C ALA A 502 17.11 55.35 13.33
N SER A 503 16.17 56.26 13.65
CA SER A 503 15.33 56.23 14.86
C SER A 503 14.25 55.13 14.85
N GLY A 504 14.04 54.47 13.71
CA GLY A 504 13.01 53.45 13.50
C GLY A 504 11.64 53.99 13.12
N GLU A 505 11.50 55.28 12.80
CA GLU A 505 10.27 55.87 12.26
C GLU A 505 10.13 55.61 10.76
N VAL A 506 9.00 55.05 10.34
CA VAL A 506 8.71 54.66 8.96
C VAL A 506 8.35 55.91 8.13
N LEU A 507 9.12 56.16 7.08
CA LEU A 507 8.97 57.31 6.18
C LEU A 507 8.25 56.98 4.88
N TYR A 508 8.29 55.71 4.48
CA TYR A 508 7.78 55.27 3.19
C TYR A 508 7.29 53.84 3.29
N LEU A 509 6.17 53.56 2.63
CA LEU A 509 5.60 52.23 2.41
C LEU A 509 5.17 52.17 0.95
N ASN A 510 5.51 51.09 0.24
CA ASN A 510 5.04 50.86 -1.12
C ASN A 510 3.56 50.45 -1.16
N ASN A 511 2.98 50.30 -2.35
CA ASN A 511 1.57 49.96 -2.52
C ASN A 511 1.15 48.68 -1.77
N ALA A 512 1.95 47.61 -1.82
CA ALA A 512 1.67 46.37 -1.09
C ALA A 512 1.60 46.58 0.44
N GLY A 513 2.48 47.45 0.97
CA GLY A 513 2.45 47.84 2.38
C GLY A 513 1.21 48.66 2.75
N ARG A 514 0.84 49.64 1.94
CA ARG A 514 -0.37 50.45 2.14
C ARG A 514 -1.65 49.63 2.04
N GLU A 515 -1.71 48.65 1.14
CA GLU A 515 -2.84 47.71 1.08
C GLU A 515 -2.96 46.85 2.34
N PHE A 516 -1.84 46.41 2.91
CA PHE A 516 -1.83 45.55 4.09
C PHE A 516 -2.09 46.31 5.40
N TYR A 517 -1.50 47.50 5.57
CA TYR A 517 -1.57 48.30 6.80
C TYR A 517 -2.64 49.41 6.78
N GLY A 518 -3.12 49.81 5.59
CA GLY A 518 -4.05 50.92 5.37
C GLY A 518 -3.42 52.04 4.53
N GLN A 519 -4.22 52.66 3.64
CA GLN A 519 -3.73 53.68 2.70
C GLN A 519 -3.18 54.92 3.42
N ASP A 520 -3.85 55.35 4.49
CA ASP A 520 -3.52 56.58 5.24
C ASP A 520 -2.66 56.29 6.48
N VAL A 521 -1.99 55.12 6.55
CA VAL A 521 -1.28 54.68 7.77
C VAL A 521 -0.11 55.59 8.16
N LEU A 522 0.43 56.36 7.19
CA LEU A 522 1.50 57.33 7.41
C LEU A 522 0.99 58.75 7.71
N ASP A 523 -0.31 59.03 7.51
CA ASP A 523 -0.90 60.35 7.74
C ASP A 523 -1.32 60.57 9.21
N GLY A 524 -1.21 59.51 10.02
CA GLY A 524 -1.50 59.50 11.46
C GLY A 524 -0.27 59.78 12.34
N PRO A 525 -0.28 59.36 13.62
CA PRO A 525 0.88 59.49 14.49
C PRO A 525 2.09 58.70 13.95
N PRO A 526 3.34 59.12 14.27
CA PRO A 526 4.56 58.50 13.73
C PRO A 526 4.59 56.98 13.88
N LEU A 527 4.53 56.28 12.75
CA LEU A 527 4.58 54.82 12.69
C LEU A 527 6.01 54.34 12.89
N ARG A 528 6.24 53.43 13.84
CA ARG A 528 7.58 52.87 14.10
C ARG A 528 7.67 51.40 13.72
N ILE A 529 8.85 50.94 13.31
CA ILE A 529 9.13 49.55 12.90
C ILE A 529 8.50 48.49 13.84
N PRO A 530 8.69 48.52 15.18
CA PRO A 530 8.11 47.50 16.06
C PRO A 530 6.58 47.44 16.05
N MET A 531 5.89 48.51 15.62
CA MET A 531 4.42 48.55 15.51
C MET A 531 3.89 47.80 14.28
N LEU A 532 4.76 47.46 13.33
CA LEU A 532 4.41 46.65 12.15
C LEU A 532 4.31 45.15 12.48
N HIS A 533 4.65 44.76 13.71
CA HIS A 533 4.76 43.37 14.16
C HIS A 533 3.89 43.12 15.41
N PRO A 534 3.56 41.86 15.72
CA PRO A 534 3.07 41.49 17.05
C PRO A 534 4.01 42.01 18.15
N SER A 535 3.47 42.33 19.32
CA SER A 535 4.20 43.08 20.35
C SER A 535 5.45 42.38 20.89
N ASP A 536 5.44 41.05 20.94
CA ASP A 536 6.58 40.19 21.27
C ASP A 536 7.63 40.17 20.15
N VAL A 537 7.20 40.00 18.90
CA VAL A 537 8.07 40.00 17.71
C VAL A 537 8.72 41.38 17.49
N GLY A 538 7.95 42.45 17.64
CA GLY A 538 8.43 43.83 17.50
C GLY A 538 9.53 44.18 18.52
N ARG A 539 9.40 43.70 19.77
CA ARG A 539 10.46 43.84 20.80
C ARG A 539 11.74 43.12 20.39
N ARG A 540 11.63 41.90 19.88
CA ARG A 540 12.78 41.12 19.39
C ARG A 540 13.46 41.79 18.20
N ILE A 541 12.69 42.34 17.26
CA ILE A 541 13.25 43.07 16.11
C ILE A 541 14.09 44.26 16.56
N VAL A 542 13.63 45.01 17.56
CA VAL A 542 14.40 46.16 18.11
C VAL A 542 15.63 45.70 18.91
N ALA A 543 15.54 44.58 19.63
CA ALA A 543 16.63 44.07 20.45
C ALA A 543 17.72 43.33 19.64
N GLU A 544 17.34 42.64 18.57
CA GLU A 544 18.18 41.67 17.86
C GLU A 544 18.40 42.08 16.40
N ALA A 545 17.32 42.20 15.61
CA ALA A 545 17.41 42.36 14.16
C ALA A 545 17.95 43.72 13.72
N ILE A 546 17.42 44.82 14.28
CA ILE A 546 17.85 46.18 13.93
C ILE A 546 19.32 46.41 14.33
N PRO A 547 19.78 46.07 15.56
CA PRO A 547 21.18 46.22 15.93
C PRO A 547 22.14 45.41 15.05
N VAL A 548 21.75 44.20 14.62
CA VAL A 548 22.55 43.40 13.69
C VAL A 548 22.62 44.07 12.32
N ALA A 549 21.50 44.51 11.74
CA ALA A 549 21.50 45.25 10.48
C ALA A 549 22.35 46.54 10.57
N LEU A 550 22.31 47.24 11.70
CA LEU A 550 23.11 48.44 11.96
C LEU A 550 24.60 48.16 12.19
N ARG A 551 25.02 46.93 12.50
CA ARG A 551 26.45 46.56 12.61
C ARG A 551 26.96 45.91 11.33
N GLU A 552 26.22 44.96 10.79
CA GLU A 552 26.62 44.06 9.70
C GLU A 552 26.10 44.51 8.32
N GLY A 553 25.25 45.54 8.28
CA GLY A 553 24.71 46.14 7.05
C GLY A 553 23.39 45.51 6.58
N VAL A 554 23.15 44.24 6.90
CA VAL A 554 21.89 43.55 6.61
C VAL A 554 21.56 42.53 7.69
N TRP A 555 20.27 42.35 7.96
CA TRP A 555 19.74 41.21 8.70
C TRP A 555 18.63 40.56 7.88
N ILE A 556 18.59 39.24 7.83
CA ILE A 556 17.54 38.48 7.14
C ILE A 556 17.03 37.41 8.10
N GLY A 557 15.71 37.34 8.26
CA GLY A 557 15.09 36.32 9.09
C GLY A 557 13.60 36.18 8.83
N GLU A 558 13.00 35.16 9.42
CA GLU A 558 11.55 34.95 9.38
C GLU A 558 10.89 35.68 10.54
N THR A 559 9.86 36.47 10.23
CA THR A 559 9.10 37.27 11.20
C THR A 559 7.62 37.23 10.85
N VAL A 560 6.81 37.95 11.62
CA VAL A 560 5.38 38.09 11.40
C VAL A 560 5.02 39.56 11.37
N LEU A 561 4.35 40.00 10.32
CA LEU A 561 3.75 41.33 10.23
C LEU A 561 2.33 41.29 10.79
N ARG A 562 1.88 42.39 11.39
CA ARG A 562 0.52 42.51 11.92
C ARG A 562 -0.08 43.87 11.60
N ASN A 563 -1.27 43.88 11.00
CA ASN A 563 -1.99 45.12 10.71
C ASN A 563 -2.93 45.55 11.85
N SER A 564 -3.53 46.74 11.72
CA SER A 564 -4.46 47.33 12.69
C SER A 564 -5.73 46.52 12.94
N ARG A 565 -6.11 45.63 12.01
CA ARG A 565 -7.24 44.70 12.14
C ARG A 565 -6.87 43.40 12.87
N GLY A 566 -5.61 43.24 13.27
CA GLY A 566 -5.11 42.03 13.91
C GLY A 566 -4.80 40.89 12.95
N GLN A 567 -4.80 41.13 11.64
CA GLN A 567 -4.38 40.13 10.67
C GLN A 567 -2.86 39.99 10.70
N GLU A 568 -2.39 38.75 10.87
CA GLU A 568 -0.99 38.40 10.89
C GLU A 568 -0.56 37.80 9.55
N ARG A 569 0.65 38.11 9.11
CA ARG A 569 1.25 37.59 7.87
C ARG A 569 2.68 37.13 8.15
N PRO A 570 3.00 35.83 8.04
CA PRO A 570 4.36 35.34 8.14
C PRO A 570 5.16 35.83 6.93
N VAL A 571 6.35 36.37 7.19
CA VAL A 571 7.21 36.93 6.15
C VAL A 571 8.66 36.53 6.34
N SER A 572 9.39 36.45 5.23
CA SER A 572 10.85 36.57 5.24
C SER A 572 11.17 38.04 5.13
N GLN A 573 11.79 38.60 6.18
CA GLN A 573 12.07 40.01 6.31
C GLN A 573 13.57 40.27 6.26
N ALA A 574 13.97 41.18 5.37
CA ALA A 574 15.33 41.70 5.31
C ALA A 574 15.34 43.15 5.78
N PHE A 575 16.17 43.50 6.77
CA PHE A 575 16.48 44.87 7.16
C PHE A 575 17.85 45.26 6.62
N ILE A 576 17.93 46.38 5.89
CA ILE A 576 19.16 46.85 5.24
C ILE A 576 19.46 48.26 5.74
N ALA A 577 20.68 48.46 6.24
CA ALA A 577 21.16 49.75 6.72
C ALA A 577 21.89 50.51 5.60
N HIS A 578 21.46 51.74 5.34
CA HIS A 578 22.06 52.63 4.36
C HIS A 578 22.99 53.62 5.06
N ARG A 579 24.28 53.59 4.71
CA ARG A 579 25.34 54.44 5.30
C ARG A 579 25.83 55.50 4.33
N GLU A 580 26.23 56.65 4.86
CA GLU A 580 27.02 57.64 4.13
C GLU A 580 28.51 57.24 4.04
N SER A 581 29.28 57.97 3.23
CA SER A 581 30.72 57.73 3.01
C SER A 581 31.58 57.88 4.26
N ASP A 582 31.05 58.51 5.32
CA ASP A 582 31.68 58.64 6.64
C ASP A 582 31.31 57.51 7.62
N GLY A 583 30.47 56.55 7.19
CA GLY A 583 30.03 55.39 7.98
C GLY A 583 28.77 55.60 8.82
N THR A 584 28.23 56.82 8.86
CA THR A 584 27.03 57.16 9.63
C THR A 584 25.78 56.57 8.97
N VAL A 585 24.92 55.89 9.75
CA VAL A 585 23.67 55.30 9.21
C VAL A 585 22.62 56.39 9.06
N GLN A 586 22.14 56.61 7.83
CA GLN A 586 21.11 57.61 7.55
C GLN A 586 19.70 57.00 7.61
N ARG A 587 19.52 55.79 7.07
CA ARG A 587 18.19 55.15 6.89
C ARG A 587 18.26 53.63 6.98
N LEU A 588 17.10 53.03 7.27
CA LEU A 588 16.86 51.60 7.18
C LEU A 588 15.83 51.35 6.07
N SER A 589 16.02 50.31 5.26
CA SER A 589 14.95 49.79 4.39
C SER A 589 14.63 48.36 4.77
N ALA A 590 13.36 47.97 4.65
CA ALA A 590 12.96 46.59 4.84
C ALA A 590 12.20 46.06 3.63
N ILE A 591 12.45 44.80 3.29
CA ILE A 591 11.70 44.03 2.30
C ILE A 591 11.09 42.84 3.03
N CYS A 592 9.78 42.69 2.94
CA CYS A 592 9.03 41.63 3.61
C CYS A 592 8.29 40.78 2.56
N ARG A 593 8.77 39.55 2.35
CA ARG A 593 8.19 38.60 1.40
C ARG A 593 7.20 37.67 2.09
N ASP A 594 5.99 37.59 1.57
CA ASP A 594 4.92 36.74 2.10
C ASP A 594 5.27 35.23 2.01
N LEU A 595 5.24 34.54 3.15
CA LEU A 595 5.50 33.09 3.26
C LEU A 595 4.22 32.23 3.35
N SER A 596 3.02 32.82 3.39
CA SER A 596 1.76 32.10 3.64
C SER A 596 1.53 30.95 2.67
N LYS A 597 1.69 31.18 1.35
CA LYS A 597 1.48 30.12 0.34
C LYS A 597 2.50 28.99 0.44
N ARG A 598 3.75 29.32 0.78
CA ARG A 598 4.83 28.33 0.91
C ARG A 598 4.59 27.44 2.12
N LEU A 599 4.28 28.03 3.27
CA LEU A 599 3.99 27.28 4.51
C LEU A 599 2.76 26.38 4.34
N GLN A 600 1.70 26.87 3.68
CA GLN A 600 0.51 26.06 3.40
C GLN A 600 0.83 24.85 2.49
N MET A 601 1.59 25.07 1.41
CA MET A 601 2.01 23.97 0.51
C MET A 601 2.90 22.95 1.23
N GLU A 602 3.77 23.41 2.14
CA GLU A 602 4.63 22.54 2.93
C GLU A 602 3.82 21.70 3.93
N GLU A 603 2.81 22.28 4.57
CA GLU A 603 1.87 21.58 5.46
C GLU A 603 1.05 20.54 4.68
N GLU A 604 0.50 20.91 3.52
CA GLU A 604 -0.25 20.02 2.63
C GLU A 604 0.62 18.86 2.13
N LEU A 605 1.88 19.12 1.76
CA LEU A 605 2.82 18.08 1.36
C LEU A 605 3.18 17.14 2.52
N LYS A 606 3.39 17.69 3.72
CA LYS A 606 3.65 16.89 4.93
C LYS A 606 2.44 16.01 5.28
N ALA A 607 1.22 16.55 5.17
CA ALA A 607 -0.01 15.78 5.38
C ALA A 607 -0.15 14.65 4.34
N ALA A 608 -0.02 14.96 3.04
CA ALA A 608 -0.10 13.97 1.98
C ALA A 608 0.98 12.87 2.10
N THR A 609 2.19 13.23 2.53
CA THR A 609 3.27 12.26 2.77
C THR A 609 2.95 11.34 3.94
N ARG A 610 2.41 11.89 5.05
CA ARG A 610 1.96 11.08 6.20
C ARG A 610 0.84 10.12 5.81
N ASP A 611 -0.14 10.59 5.03
CA ASP A 611 -1.25 9.76 4.57
C ASP A 611 -0.77 8.63 3.64
N ALA A 612 0.16 8.94 2.72
CA ALA A 612 0.77 7.93 1.85
C ALA A 612 1.60 6.90 2.64
N GLN A 613 2.34 7.34 3.66
CA GLN A 613 3.10 6.45 4.55
C GLN A 613 2.18 5.57 5.39
N ALA A 614 1.09 6.11 5.93
CA ALA A 614 0.09 5.36 6.68
C ALA A 614 -0.59 4.30 5.82
N ALA A 615 -0.97 4.65 4.58
CA ALA A 615 -1.56 3.71 3.62
C ALA A 615 -0.56 2.59 3.23
N SER A 616 0.71 2.93 2.99
CA SER A 616 1.77 1.95 2.71
C SER A 616 2.00 1.00 3.90
N GLN A 617 2.01 1.54 5.11
CA GLN A 617 2.15 0.75 6.33
C GLN A 617 0.98 -0.22 6.54
N ALA A 618 -0.26 0.27 6.40
CA ALA A 618 -1.45 -0.57 6.49
C ALA A 618 -1.43 -1.69 5.43
N LYS A 619 -0.96 -1.40 4.21
CA LYS A 619 -0.78 -2.40 3.14
C LYS A 619 0.24 -3.48 3.53
N SER A 620 1.39 -3.11 4.08
CA SER A 620 2.41 -4.07 4.51
C SER A 620 1.97 -4.92 5.70
N GLU A 621 1.28 -4.32 6.68
CA GLU A 621 0.72 -5.05 7.83
C GLU A 621 -0.38 -6.02 7.40
N PHE A 622 -1.26 -5.59 6.49
CA PHE A 622 -2.28 -6.45 5.89
C PHE A 622 -1.65 -7.64 5.15
N LEU A 623 -0.62 -7.40 4.31
CA LEU A 623 0.04 -8.48 3.58
C LEU A 623 0.75 -9.46 4.53
N ALA A 624 1.41 -8.97 5.58
CA ALA A 624 2.04 -9.81 6.59
C ALA A 624 1.02 -10.70 7.31
N HIS A 625 -0.12 -10.15 7.72
CA HIS A 625 -1.19 -10.90 8.37
C HIS A 625 -1.82 -11.93 7.42
N MET A 626 -2.17 -11.51 6.20
CA MET A 626 -2.72 -12.42 5.19
C MET A 626 -1.76 -13.56 4.84
N SER A 627 -0.46 -13.31 4.81
CA SER A 627 0.50 -14.39 4.60
C SER A 627 0.53 -15.39 5.74
N HIS A 628 0.32 -14.98 6.99
CA HIS A 628 0.27 -15.90 8.11
C HIS A 628 -1.01 -16.76 8.04
N GLU A 629 -2.16 -16.10 7.83
CA GLU A 629 -3.48 -16.73 7.67
C GLU A 629 -3.56 -17.70 6.48
N VAL A 630 -2.82 -17.46 5.39
CA VAL A 630 -2.76 -18.37 4.24
C VAL A 630 -1.75 -19.50 4.46
N ARG A 631 -0.64 -19.23 5.16
CA ARG A 631 0.42 -20.22 5.38
C ARG A 631 -0.03 -21.33 6.33
N THR A 632 -0.80 -21.01 7.36
CA THR A 632 -1.28 -21.97 8.35
C THR A 632 -2.12 -23.12 7.75
N PRO A 633 -3.22 -22.87 7.02
CA PRO A 633 -3.99 -23.95 6.39
C PRO A 633 -3.20 -24.66 5.28
N LEU A 634 -2.30 -23.95 4.58
CA LEU A 634 -1.44 -24.53 3.55
C LEU A 634 -0.43 -25.53 4.14
N ASN A 635 0.17 -25.22 5.29
CA ASN A 635 1.07 -26.11 6.01
C ASN A 635 0.32 -27.36 6.49
N GLY A 636 -0.92 -27.21 6.98
CA GLY A 636 -1.77 -28.33 7.35
C GLY A 636 -2.06 -29.27 6.17
N MET A 637 -2.41 -28.72 5.01
CA MET A 637 -2.61 -29.52 3.78
C MET A 637 -1.33 -30.24 3.33
N LEU A 638 -0.19 -29.55 3.33
CA LEU A 638 1.10 -30.16 2.99
C LEU A 638 1.45 -31.30 3.96
N GLY A 639 1.21 -31.11 5.25
CA GLY A 639 1.38 -32.13 6.26
C GLY A 639 0.50 -33.36 6.02
N MET A 640 -0.78 -33.17 5.67
CA MET A 640 -1.69 -34.27 5.31
C MET A 640 -1.22 -35.03 4.08
N LEU A 641 -0.77 -34.34 3.03
CA LEU A 641 -0.24 -34.98 1.82
C LEU A 641 1.05 -35.76 2.11
N GLN A 642 1.92 -35.23 2.98
CA GLN A 642 3.10 -35.97 3.43
C GLN A 642 2.72 -37.22 4.25
N LEU A 643 1.70 -37.15 5.11
CA LEU A 643 1.20 -38.32 5.83
C LEU A 643 0.59 -39.37 4.90
N LEU A 644 -0.11 -38.95 3.84
CA LEU A 644 -0.63 -39.84 2.80
C LEU A 644 0.49 -40.52 2.02
N SER A 645 1.57 -39.78 1.70
CA SER A 645 2.78 -40.33 1.05
C SER A 645 3.40 -41.50 1.84
N LEU A 646 3.24 -41.50 3.16
CA LEU A 646 3.72 -42.57 4.06
C LEU A 646 2.79 -43.79 4.14
N THR A 647 1.65 -43.78 3.43
CA THR A 647 0.72 -44.93 3.35
C THR A 647 0.95 -45.75 2.07
N SER A 648 0.31 -46.91 1.96
CA SER A 648 0.31 -47.69 0.72
C SER A 648 -0.53 -46.99 -0.35
N LEU A 649 0.13 -46.34 -1.30
CA LEU A 649 -0.48 -45.65 -2.44
C LEU A 649 -0.29 -46.44 -3.75
N THR A 650 -1.29 -46.40 -4.63
CA THR A 650 -1.12 -46.82 -6.04
C THR A 650 -0.20 -45.84 -6.79
N ALA A 651 0.31 -46.23 -7.97
CA ALA A 651 1.17 -45.35 -8.78
C ALA A 651 0.49 -44.01 -9.11
N GLU A 652 -0.79 -44.06 -9.49
CA GLU A 652 -1.60 -42.89 -9.79
C GLU A 652 -1.84 -42.00 -8.56
N GLN A 653 -2.15 -42.60 -7.40
CA GLN A 653 -2.32 -41.86 -6.14
C GLN A 653 -1.02 -41.21 -5.67
N ARG A 654 0.12 -41.87 -5.88
CA ARG A 654 1.44 -41.29 -5.58
C ARG A 654 1.71 -40.07 -6.44
N GLU A 655 1.39 -40.12 -7.74
CA GLU A 655 1.52 -38.97 -8.64
C GLU A 655 0.64 -37.78 -8.20
N TYR A 656 -0.59 -38.04 -7.74
CA TYR A 656 -1.47 -36.99 -7.19
C TYR A 656 -0.89 -36.34 -5.92
N VAL A 657 -0.36 -37.16 -5.01
CA VAL A 657 0.26 -36.68 -3.78
C VAL A 657 1.53 -35.89 -4.08
N ASP A 658 2.40 -36.39 -4.96
CA ASP A 658 3.64 -35.73 -5.34
C ASP A 658 3.36 -34.39 -6.06
N THR A 659 2.37 -34.36 -6.94
CA THR A 659 1.93 -33.12 -7.62
C THR A 659 1.31 -32.12 -6.64
N GLY A 660 0.51 -32.59 -5.68
CA GLY A 660 -0.08 -31.76 -4.62
C GLY A 660 0.99 -31.15 -3.71
N LEU A 661 1.99 -31.95 -3.30
CA LEU A 661 3.12 -31.50 -2.50
C LEU A 661 3.97 -30.47 -3.24
N ALA A 662 4.28 -30.72 -4.53
CA ALA A 662 5.02 -29.77 -5.36
C ALA A 662 4.26 -28.44 -5.52
N SER A 663 2.94 -28.51 -5.73
CA SER A 663 2.09 -27.32 -5.91
C SER A 663 1.97 -26.50 -4.61
N GLY A 664 1.78 -27.16 -3.47
CA GLY A 664 1.69 -26.48 -2.17
C GLY A 664 3.01 -25.84 -1.76
N ARG A 665 4.16 -26.51 -1.97
CA ARG A 665 5.49 -25.93 -1.76
C ARG A 665 5.72 -24.70 -2.62
N GLY A 666 5.35 -24.76 -3.90
CA GLY A 666 5.43 -23.61 -4.81
C GLY A 666 4.59 -22.42 -4.35
N LEU A 667 3.40 -22.66 -3.77
CA LEU A 667 2.54 -21.60 -3.25
C LEU A 667 3.14 -20.93 -2.01
N VAL A 668 3.76 -21.68 -1.10
CA VAL A 668 4.49 -21.13 0.06
C VAL A 668 5.63 -20.22 -0.38
N THR A 669 6.38 -20.62 -1.41
CA THR A 669 7.47 -19.81 -1.97
C THR A 669 6.92 -18.50 -2.55
N ILE A 670 5.87 -18.55 -3.37
CA ILE A 670 5.25 -17.35 -3.96
C ILE A 670 4.76 -16.39 -2.88
N LEU A 671 4.15 -16.91 -1.82
CA LEU A 671 3.66 -16.11 -0.70
C LEU A 671 4.80 -15.38 0.01
N SER A 672 5.92 -16.08 0.22
CA SER A 672 7.12 -15.51 0.83
C SER A 672 7.77 -14.45 -0.07
N ASP A 673 7.83 -14.69 -1.39
CA ASP A 673 8.36 -13.73 -2.36
C ASP A 673 7.53 -12.43 -2.41
N ILE A 674 6.20 -12.52 -2.29
CA ILE A 674 5.31 -11.35 -2.24
C ILE A 674 5.54 -10.52 -0.97
N LEU A 675 5.74 -11.19 0.17
CA LEU A 675 6.06 -10.51 1.43
C LEU A 675 7.42 -9.81 1.36
N ASP A 676 8.43 -10.50 0.87
CA ASP A 676 9.77 -9.93 0.72
C ASP A 676 9.72 -8.72 -0.23
N LEU A 677 9.02 -8.81 -1.36
CA LEU A 677 8.82 -7.68 -2.26
C LEU A 677 8.16 -6.49 -1.54
N SER A 678 7.09 -6.73 -0.77
CA SER A 678 6.41 -5.65 -0.02
C SER A 678 7.30 -5.00 1.04
N ARG A 679 8.12 -5.79 1.75
CA ARG A 679 9.06 -5.28 2.77
C ARG A 679 10.16 -4.43 2.14
N VAL A 680 10.63 -4.82 0.96
CA VAL A 680 11.65 -4.07 0.22
C VAL A 680 11.08 -2.78 -0.40
N GLU A 681 9.85 -2.79 -0.92
CA GLU A 681 9.18 -1.56 -1.39
C GLU A 681 9.00 -0.53 -0.27
N ALA A 682 8.72 -1.01 0.95
CA ALA A 682 8.57 -0.17 2.14
C ALA A 682 9.91 0.31 2.75
N GLY A 683 11.07 -0.13 2.21
CA GLY A 683 12.39 0.20 2.75
C GLY A 683 12.65 -0.38 4.15
N ARG A 684 11.92 -1.43 4.55
CA ARG A 684 11.97 -2.04 5.90
C ARG A 684 12.84 -3.30 5.97
N LEU A 685 13.46 -3.70 4.86
CA LEU A 685 14.35 -4.85 4.82
C LEU A 685 15.73 -4.42 5.31
N THR A 686 16.14 -4.89 6.49
CA THR A 686 17.48 -4.68 7.04
C THR A 686 18.39 -5.84 6.63
N LEU A 687 19.61 -5.52 6.16
CA LEU A 687 20.64 -6.54 5.90
C LEU A 687 21.36 -6.87 7.21
N GLU A 688 21.62 -8.16 7.44
CA GLU A 688 22.45 -8.61 8.55
C GLU A 688 23.88 -8.86 8.06
N GLU A 689 24.83 -7.99 8.40
CA GLU A 689 26.24 -8.20 8.09
C GLU A 689 26.90 -9.10 9.14
N LYS A 690 27.11 -10.39 8.80
CA LYS A 690 27.76 -11.37 9.67
C LYS A 690 28.88 -12.11 8.94
N PRO A 691 29.89 -12.65 9.65
CA PRO A 691 30.85 -13.58 9.06
C PRO A 691 30.13 -14.84 8.55
N LEU A 692 30.32 -15.16 7.27
CA LEU A 692 29.76 -16.35 6.62
C LEU A 692 30.84 -17.10 5.84
N ASP A 693 30.78 -18.43 5.87
CA ASP A 693 31.62 -19.29 5.04
C ASP A 693 31.00 -19.41 3.65
N LEU A 694 31.70 -18.86 2.65
CA LEU A 694 31.17 -18.76 1.30
C LEU A 694 31.12 -20.13 0.61
N ARG A 695 32.09 -21.00 0.89
CA ARG A 695 32.20 -22.32 0.24
C ARG A 695 31.10 -23.24 0.75
N VAL A 696 30.88 -23.26 2.06
CA VAL A 696 29.78 -24.01 2.69
C VAL A 696 28.43 -23.53 2.16
N LEU A 697 28.20 -22.21 2.08
CA LEU A 697 26.93 -21.69 1.57
C LEU A 697 26.66 -22.10 0.12
N VAL A 698 27.67 -21.98 -0.76
CA VAL A 698 27.55 -22.33 -2.18
C VAL A 698 27.27 -23.83 -2.34
N GLU A 699 28.00 -24.69 -1.61
CA GLU A 699 27.81 -26.14 -1.64
C GLU A 699 26.43 -26.55 -1.13
N GLU A 700 25.95 -25.96 -0.03
CA GLU A 700 24.63 -26.24 0.52
C GLU A 700 23.52 -25.92 -0.49
N VAL A 701 23.58 -24.76 -1.17
CA VAL A 701 22.56 -24.39 -2.16
C VAL A 701 22.63 -25.29 -3.39
N ALA A 702 23.83 -25.55 -3.90
CA ALA A 702 24.04 -26.41 -5.05
C ALA A 702 23.51 -27.84 -4.83
N SER A 703 23.71 -28.38 -3.62
CA SER A 703 23.29 -29.74 -3.28
C SER A 703 21.78 -29.97 -3.43
N LEU A 704 20.97 -28.91 -3.26
CA LEU A 704 19.50 -28.97 -3.40
C LEU A 704 19.04 -29.24 -4.83
N PHE A 705 19.85 -28.88 -5.84
CA PHE A 705 19.50 -29.01 -7.26
C PHE A 705 20.17 -30.19 -7.96
N LEU A 706 21.18 -30.79 -7.32
CA LEU A 706 21.95 -31.91 -7.89
C LEU A 706 21.06 -33.10 -8.27
N GLY A 707 20.10 -33.45 -7.41
CA GLY A 707 19.17 -34.56 -7.67
C GLY A 707 18.23 -34.30 -8.84
N GLU A 708 17.74 -33.07 -9.01
CA GLU A 708 16.87 -32.69 -10.14
C GLU A 708 17.67 -32.63 -11.45
N ALA A 709 18.88 -32.08 -11.41
CA ALA A 709 19.78 -32.04 -12.55
C ALA A 709 20.17 -33.46 -13.03
N GLN A 710 20.50 -34.37 -12.09
CA GLN A 710 20.78 -35.77 -12.40
C GLN A 710 19.56 -36.50 -12.98
N ALA A 711 18.36 -36.25 -12.46
CA ALA A 711 17.13 -36.83 -12.99
C ALA A 711 16.85 -36.39 -14.45
N LYS A 712 17.30 -35.19 -14.84
CA LYS A 712 17.23 -34.66 -16.21
C LYS A 712 18.44 -35.04 -17.08
N GLY A 713 19.48 -35.67 -16.50
CA GLY A 713 20.72 -35.99 -17.20
C GLY A 713 21.60 -34.77 -17.54
N LEU A 714 21.49 -33.69 -16.77
CA LEU A 714 22.30 -32.47 -16.95
C LEU A 714 23.69 -32.62 -16.29
N SER A 715 24.72 -32.03 -16.90
CA SER A 715 25.98 -31.74 -16.19
C SER A 715 25.73 -30.60 -15.21
N PHE A 716 26.18 -30.75 -13.97
CA PHE A 716 26.01 -29.72 -12.94
C PHE A 716 27.35 -29.51 -12.23
N ASP A 717 28.01 -28.40 -12.56
CA ASP A 717 29.37 -28.11 -12.11
C ASP A 717 29.39 -26.87 -11.24
N VAL A 718 30.08 -26.97 -10.09
CA VAL A 718 30.22 -25.87 -9.14
C VAL A 718 31.71 -25.64 -8.91
N TRP A 719 32.15 -24.42 -9.14
CA TRP A 719 33.55 -24.03 -8.97
C TRP A 719 33.63 -22.72 -8.18
N VAL A 720 34.47 -22.72 -7.14
CA VAL A 720 34.76 -21.54 -6.32
C VAL A 720 36.28 -21.35 -6.33
N ASP A 721 36.72 -20.23 -6.90
CA ASP A 721 38.14 -19.90 -7.06
C ASP A 721 38.88 -19.98 -5.70
N PRO A 722 40.00 -20.72 -5.59
CA PRO A 722 40.81 -20.77 -4.37
C PRO A 722 41.31 -19.41 -3.86
N ALA A 723 41.39 -18.38 -4.71
CA ALA A 723 41.75 -17.01 -4.33
C ALA A 723 40.61 -16.25 -3.62
N THR A 724 39.39 -16.81 -3.64
CA THR A 724 38.22 -16.25 -2.96
C THR A 724 38.34 -16.41 -1.45
N PRO A 725 38.09 -15.35 -0.64
CA PRO A 725 38.11 -15.47 0.82
C PRO A 725 37.14 -16.54 1.32
N GLU A 726 37.60 -17.40 2.23
CA GLU A 726 36.78 -18.47 2.83
C GLU A 726 35.64 -17.89 3.66
N THR A 727 35.92 -16.84 4.44
CA THR A 727 34.92 -16.13 5.25
C THR A 727 34.75 -14.69 4.77
N ILE A 728 33.49 -14.31 4.52
CA ILE A 728 33.12 -12.95 4.11
C ILE A 728 32.11 -12.34 5.08
N LEU A 729 32.05 -11.01 5.16
CA LEU A 729 30.98 -10.30 5.87
C LEU A 729 29.79 -10.08 4.94
N GLY A 730 28.61 -10.57 5.32
CA GLY A 730 27.39 -10.36 4.55
C GLY A 730 26.17 -11.10 5.08
N ASP A 731 25.04 -10.94 4.39
CA ASP A 731 23.78 -11.61 4.73
C ASP A 731 23.67 -12.93 3.95
N ALA A 732 24.03 -14.02 4.64
CA ALA A 732 24.01 -15.36 4.09
C ALA A 732 22.59 -15.82 3.68
N GLY A 733 21.54 -15.35 4.38
CA GLY A 733 20.16 -15.69 4.02
C GLY A 733 19.76 -15.09 2.67
N ARG A 734 20.12 -13.82 2.43
CA ARG A 734 19.85 -13.14 1.17
C ARG A 734 20.71 -13.67 0.02
N LEU A 735 21.96 -13.98 0.28
CA LEU A 735 22.83 -14.60 -0.72
C LEU A 735 22.31 -15.98 -1.13
N ARG A 736 21.86 -16.80 -0.16
CA ARG A 736 21.21 -18.09 -0.41
C ARG A 736 19.97 -17.93 -1.29
N GLN A 737 19.13 -16.94 -1.01
CA GLN A 737 17.92 -16.64 -1.79
C GLN A 737 18.24 -16.21 -3.23
N VAL A 738 19.32 -15.44 -3.43
CA VAL A 738 19.80 -15.06 -4.76
C VAL A 738 20.23 -16.30 -5.55
N LEU A 739 21.12 -17.12 -4.99
CA LEU A 739 21.65 -18.30 -5.67
C LEU A 739 20.56 -19.36 -5.93
N PHE A 740 19.66 -19.58 -4.97
CA PHE A 740 18.55 -20.53 -5.11
C PHE A 740 17.64 -20.17 -6.29
N ASN A 741 17.33 -18.87 -6.47
CA ASN A 741 16.49 -18.40 -7.58
C ASN A 741 17.19 -18.53 -8.94
N LEU A 742 18.49 -18.23 -9.01
CA LEU A 742 19.25 -18.31 -10.26
C LEU A 742 19.48 -19.77 -10.68
N LEU A 743 19.96 -20.63 -9.78
CA LEU A 743 20.18 -22.06 -10.04
C LEU A 743 18.87 -22.79 -10.32
N GLY A 744 17.80 -22.46 -9.57
CA GLY A 744 16.48 -23.01 -9.80
C GLY A 744 15.95 -22.68 -11.19
N ASN A 745 16.19 -21.46 -11.69
CA ASN A 745 15.85 -21.11 -13.08
C ASN A 745 16.72 -21.87 -14.09
N ALA A 746 18.03 -21.94 -13.89
CA ALA A 746 18.96 -22.63 -14.79
C ALA A 746 18.59 -24.11 -14.98
N VAL A 747 18.35 -24.84 -13.88
CA VAL A 747 17.97 -26.26 -13.91
C VAL A 747 16.55 -26.46 -14.45
N LYS A 748 15.65 -25.50 -14.20
CA LYS A 748 14.27 -25.56 -14.69
C LYS A 748 14.18 -25.39 -16.21
N PHE A 749 14.92 -24.45 -16.78
CA PHE A 749 14.82 -24.09 -18.20
C PHE A 749 15.76 -24.91 -19.10
N THR A 750 16.77 -25.57 -18.53
CA THR A 750 17.66 -26.46 -19.29
C THR A 750 17.08 -27.87 -19.35
N ALA A 751 16.73 -28.33 -20.55
CA ALA A 751 16.21 -29.67 -20.77
C ALA A 751 17.33 -30.71 -20.97
N SER A 752 18.43 -30.32 -21.61
CA SER A 752 19.64 -31.12 -21.83
C SER A 752 20.86 -30.18 -21.90
N GLY A 753 22.05 -30.69 -21.55
CA GLY A 753 23.30 -29.91 -21.54
C GLY A 753 23.85 -29.69 -20.13
N SER A 754 24.26 -28.47 -19.79
CA SER A 754 24.97 -28.17 -18.55
C SER A 754 24.46 -26.93 -17.83
N VAL A 755 24.59 -26.94 -16.50
CA VAL A 755 24.44 -25.77 -15.63
C VAL A 755 25.73 -25.63 -14.83
N THR A 756 26.31 -24.44 -14.84
CA THR A 756 27.56 -24.15 -14.12
C THR A 756 27.37 -22.99 -13.14
N LEU A 757 27.94 -23.11 -11.94
CA LEU A 757 28.09 -22.03 -10.98
C LEU A 757 29.58 -21.76 -10.75
N GLU A 758 30.01 -20.54 -11.07
CA GLU A 758 31.37 -20.07 -10.88
C GLU A 758 31.38 -18.88 -9.93
N VAL A 759 32.27 -18.92 -8.93
CA VAL A 759 32.42 -17.86 -7.93
C VAL A 759 33.86 -17.40 -7.88
N VAL A 760 34.09 -16.11 -8.16
CA VAL A 760 35.42 -15.50 -8.26
C VAL A 760 35.49 -14.24 -7.41
N SER A 761 36.62 -14.05 -6.72
CA SER A 761 36.93 -12.78 -6.05
C SER A 761 37.87 -11.93 -6.90
N LEU A 762 37.41 -10.75 -7.31
CA LEU A 762 38.25 -9.72 -7.89
C LEU A 762 38.81 -8.87 -6.76
N ARG A 763 40.10 -9.03 -6.47
CA ARG A 763 40.83 -8.08 -5.62
C ARG A 763 41.08 -6.82 -6.43
N THR A 764 40.70 -5.68 -5.88
CA THR A 764 41.07 -4.37 -6.42
C THR A 764 42.59 -4.26 -6.29
N SER A 765 43.32 -4.50 -7.37
CA SER A 765 44.75 -4.24 -7.43
C SER A 765 44.97 -2.75 -7.19
N GLU A 766 46.08 -2.40 -6.52
CA GLU A 766 46.49 -1.01 -6.23
C GLU A 766 46.67 -0.12 -7.48
N ASP A 767 46.47 -0.65 -8.69
CA ASP A 767 46.70 0.04 -9.97
C ASP A 767 45.44 0.23 -10.86
N SER A 768 44.25 -0.18 -10.40
CA SER A 768 43.02 -0.07 -11.22
C SER A 768 42.22 1.19 -10.88
N GLN A 769 42.61 2.33 -11.47
CA GLN A 769 41.69 3.48 -11.55
C GLN A 769 40.46 3.10 -12.38
N ARG A 770 39.28 3.26 -11.78
CA ARG A 770 37.90 3.03 -12.28
C ARG A 770 37.29 1.65 -12.01
N SER A 771 36.80 1.48 -10.79
CA SER A 771 35.50 0.81 -10.58
C SER A 771 34.64 1.74 -9.73
N ASP A 772 33.39 2.00 -10.14
CA ASP A 772 32.42 2.88 -9.46
C ASP A 772 31.94 2.35 -8.08
N PHE A 773 32.59 1.33 -7.52
CA PHE A 773 32.11 0.54 -6.38
C PHE A 773 33.02 0.56 -5.12
N ALA A 774 34.06 1.39 -5.04
CA ALA A 774 34.98 1.38 -3.90
C ALA A 774 35.27 2.79 -3.33
N GLU A 775 34.70 3.11 -2.17
CA GLU A 775 35.11 4.26 -1.33
C GLU A 775 36.05 3.87 -0.17
N GLU A 776 36.28 2.58 0.11
CA GLU A 776 37.21 2.15 1.18
C GLU A 776 38.37 1.25 0.70
N PRO A 777 39.61 1.46 1.19
CA PRO A 777 40.76 0.62 0.86
C PRO A 777 40.66 -0.73 1.59
N GLY A 778 40.54 -1.83 0.83
CA GLY A 778 40.49 -3.21 1.36
C GLY A 778 39.25 -4.02 0.99
N GLY A 779 38.27 -3.43 0.31
CA GLY A 779 37.10 -4.14 -0.21
C GLY A 779 37.43 -4.96 -1.46
N GLY A 780 37.08 -6.24 -1.46
CA GLY A 780 37.08 -7.10 -2.64
C GLY A 780 35.70 -7.12 -3.30
N VAL A 781 35.64 -7.53 -4.55
CA VAL A 781 34.36 -7.75 -5.26
C VAL A 781 34.18 -9.24 -5.49
N LEU A 782 33.02 -9.78 -5.13
CA LEU A 782 32.63 -11.16 -5.46
C LEU A 782 31.76 -11.17 -6.71
N VAL A 783 32.07 -12.09 -7.62
CA VAL A 783 31.34 -12.32 -8.85
C VAL A 783 30.80 -13.74 -8.84
N PHE A 784 29.48 -13.88 -8.94
CA PHE A 784 28.77 -15.15 -9.06
C PHE A 784 28.23 -15.26 -10.49
N GLN A 785 28.66 -16.28 -11.22
CA GLN A 785 28.23 -16.57 -12.59
C GLN A 785 27.43 -17.86 -12.59
N VAL A 786 26.16 -17.78 -12.97
CA VAL A 786 25.31 -18.95 -13.20
C VAL A 786 25.03 -19.03 -14.69
N ALA A 787 25.60 -20.04 -15.35
CA ALA A 787 25.42 -20.26 -16.78
C ALA A 787 24.61 -21.54 -17.03
N ASP A 788 23.72 -21.49 -18.02
CA ASP A 788 22.89 -22.59 -18.46
C ASP A 788 22.93 -22.71 -19.98
N THR A 789 22.86 -23.93 -20.50
CA THR A 789 22.78 -24.20 -21.96
C THR A 789 21.34 -24.39 -22.44
N GLY A 790 20.38 -23.73 -21.78
CA GLY A 790 18.96 -23.81 -22.09
C GLY A 790 18.56 -23.02 -23.36
N PRO A 791 17.27 -22.74 -23.56
CA PRO A 791 16.76 -22.13 -24.80
C PRO A 791 17.19 -20.66 -25.00
N GLY A 792 17.83 -20.04 -24.01
CA GLY A 792 18.21 -18.63 -24.04
C GLY A 792 17.01 -17.66 -24.06
N ILE A 793 17.32 -16.37 -24.08
CA ILE A 793 16.39 -15.25 -23.95
C ILE A 793 16.57 -14.31 -25.15
N ASN A 794 15.47 -13.82 -25.72
CA ASN A 794 15.54 -12.81 -26.77
C ASN A 794 16.06 -11.47 -26.24
N GLU A 795 16.92 -10.80 -27.01
CA GLU A 795 17.52 -9.51 -26.63
C GLU A 795 16.46 -8.44 -26.30
N ALA A 796 15.32 -8.45 -27.00
CA ALA A 796 14.19 -7.54 -26.74
C ALA A 796 13.50 -7.77 -25.39
N ASP A 797 13.62 -8.96 -24.81
CA ASP A 797 12.97 -9.33 -23.54
C ASP A 797 13.88 -9.10 -22.32
N ILE A 798 15.20 -8.97 -22.52
CA ILE A 798 16.19 -8.75 -21.46
C ILE A 798 15.85 -7.52 -20.57
N PRO A 799 15.49 -6.33 -21.12
CA PRO A 799 15.19 -5.16 -20.28
C PRO A 799 13.96 -5.33 -19.38
N GLN A 800 13.04 -6.25 -19.72
CA GLN A 800 11.78 -6.47 -19.01
C GLN A 800 11.89 -7.61 -17.98
N LEU A 801 12.96 -8.39 -18.02
CA LEU A 801 13.15 -9.62 -17.26
C LEU A 801 13.07 -9.45 -15.74
N PHE A 802 13.51 -8.28 -15.24
CA PHE A 802 13.52 -7.97 -13.81
C PHE A 802 12.22 -7.31 -13.33
N GLY A 803 11.23 -7.12 -14.20
CA GLY A 803 9.92 -6.56 -13.84
C GLY A 803 9.02 -7.54 -13.08
N ALA A 804 8.25 -7.04 -12.11
CA ALA A 804 7.34 -7.86 -11.32
C ALA A 804 6.25 -8.51 -12.19
N PHE A 805 5.99 -9.81 -11.96
CA PHE A 805 4.98 -10.62 -12.67
C PHE A 805 5.23 -10.81 -14.17
N VAL A 806 6.44 -10.49 -14.66
CA VAL A 806 6.79 -10.68 -16.06
C VAL A 806 7.05 -12.17 -16.32
N LYS A 807 6.29 -12.76 -17.24
CA LYS A 807 6.50 -14.13 -17.75
C LYS A 807 6.65 -14.05 -19.26
N LYS A 808 7.78 -14.52 -19.78
CA LYS A 808 8.03 -14.61 -21.23
C LYS A 808 8.15 -16.07 -21.60
N ASN A 809 7.48 -16.45 -22.69
CA ASN A 809 7.53 -17.81 -23.21
C ASN A 809 8.84 -17.96 -24.00
N PRO A 810 9.59 -19.06 -23.84
CA PRO A 810 10.77 -19.30 -24.65
C PRO A 810 10.40 -19.31 -26.15
N PRO A 811 11.31 -18.85 -27.03
CA PRO A 811 11.07 -18.86 -28.47
C PRO A 811 10.81 -20.28 -28.97
N ALA A 812 9.86 -20.41 -29.90
CA ALA A 812 9.52 -21.69 -30.49
C ALA A 812 10.60 -22.11 -31.51
N GLN A 813 11.18 -23.30 -31.26
CA GLN A 813 11.90 -24.21 -32.16
C GLN A 813 13.41 -24.02 -32.37
N HIS A 814 14.16 -25.12 -32.20
CA HIS A 814 14.78 -25.93 -33.27
C HIS A 814 14.88 -27.41 -32.82
N GLY A 815 14.72 -28.36 -33.75
CA GLY A 815 15.27 -29.73 -33.60
C GLY A 815 14.24 -30.86 -33.61
N ASP A 816 13.77 -31.26 -32.44
CA ASP A 816 12.93 -32.45 -32.27
C ASP A 816 11.56 -32.04 -31.75
N GLY A 817 10.49 -32.52 -32.40
CA GLY A 817 9.10 -32.09 -32.21
C GLY A 817 8.45 -32.37 -30.84
N VAL A 818 9.14 -32.11 -29.73
CA VAL A 818 8.61 -32.15 -28.36
C VAL A 818 8.41 -30.72 -27.86
N PRO A 819 7.15 -30.27 -27.69
CA PRO A 819 6.89 -28.98 -27.04
C PRO A 819 7.43 -28.97 -25.61
N LEU A 820 8.25 -27.97 -25.26
CA LEU A 820 8.63 -27.73 -23.86
C LEU A 820 7.35 -27.47 -23.02
N PRO A 821 7.20 -28.08 -21.83
CA PRO A 821 6.05 -27.84 -20.96
C PRO A 821 5.87 -26.36 -20.64
N ARG A 822 4.61 -25.89 -20.59
CA ARG A 822 4.27 -24.55 -20.09
C ARG A 822 4.61 -24.49 -18.60
N HIS A 823 5.71 -23.81 -18.27
CA HIS A 823 6.18 -23.71 -16.88
C HIS A 823 5.31 -22.77 -16.04
N LYS A 824 4.71 -23.30 -14.97
CA LYS A 824 3.97 -22.53 -13.96
C LYS A 824 4.98 -21.88 -12.99
N GLY A 825 4.95 -20.56 -12.85
CA GLY A 825 5.73 -19.79 -11.87
C GLY A 825 5.17 -18.37 -11.76
N ALA A 826 5.35 -17.68 -10.63
CA ALA A 826 4.74 -16.36 -10.40
C ALA A 826 5.38 -15.20 -11.19
N GLY A 827 6.62 -15.37 -11.68
CA GLY A 827 7.37 -14.30 -12.36
C GLY A 827 7.92 -13.26 -11.37
N LEU A 828 8.20 -13.66 -10.13
CA LEU A 828 8.69 -12.78 -9.05
C LEU A 828 10.16 -13.01 -8.69
N GLY A 829 10.69 -14.23 -8.91
CA GLY A 829 12.04 -14.62 -8.46
C GLY A 829 13.16 -13.69 -8.95
N LEU A 830 13.18 -13.34 -10.24
CA LEU A 830 14.21 -12.42 -10.79
C LEU A 830 14.05 -10.97 -10.33
N THR A 831 12.81 -10.52 -10.06
CA THR A 831 12.54 -9.22 -9.46
C THR A 831 13.08 -9.15 -8.03
N VAL A 832 12.89 -10.22 -7.25
CA VAL A 832 13.45 -10.34 -5.89
C VAL A 832 14.98 -10.33 -5.94
N VAL A 833 15.59 -11.11 -6.84
CA VAL A 833 17.05 -11.12 -7.04
C VAL A 833 17.60 -9.72 -7.34
N ALA A 834 17.07 -9.03 -8.35
CA ALA A 834 17.55 -7.71 -8.73
C ALA A 834 17.46 -6.69 -7.59
N ARG A 835 16.42 -6.81 -6.77
CA ARG A 835 16.19 -5.90 -5.66
C ARG A 835 17.07 -6.21 -4.45
N LEU A 836 17.28 -7.49 -4.12
CA LEU A 836 18.20 -7.92 -3.07
C LEU A 836 19.65 -7.57 -3.41
N VAL A 837 20.10 -7.85 -4.64
CA VAL A 837 21.44 -7.50 -5.11
C VAL A 837 21.68 -5.99 -5.02
N LYS A 838 20.69 -5.17 -5.40
CA LYS A 838 20.77 -3.71 -5.26
C LYS A 838 20.82 -3.25 -3.80
N LEU A 839 20.07 -3.90 -2.90
CA LEU A 839 20.14 -3.62 -1.46
C LEU A 839 21.51 -3.96 -0.88
N MET A 840 22.12 -5.06 -1.32
CA MET A 840 23.47 -5.48 -0.94
C MET A 840 24.58 -4.65 -1.63
N GLY A 841 24.24 -3.51 -2.26
CA GLY A 841 25.21 -2.62 -2.90
C GLY A 841 25.81 -3.16 -4.20
N GLY A 842 25.25 -4.22 -4.78
CA GLY A 842 25.75 -4.89 -5.96
C GLY A 842 24.94 -4.63 -7.24
N SER A 843 25.33 -5.35 -8.30
CA SER A 843 24.66 -5.31 -9.61
C SER A 843 24.44 -6.70 -10.18
N ILE A 844 23.36 -6.89 -10.96
CA ILE A 844 23.10 -8.11 -11.72
C ILE A 844 23.10 -7.78 -13.21
N GLN A 845 23.72 -8.65 -14.00
CA GLN A 845 23.75 -8.58 -15.46
C GLN A 845 23.32 -9.93 -16.04
N VAL A 846 22.82 -9.91 -17.27
CA VAL A 846 22.45 -11.12 -18.00
C VAL A 846 22.97 -11.03 -19.42
N VAL A 847 23.63 -12.09 -19.86
CA VAL A 847 24.04 -12.30 -21.25
C VAL A 847 23.33 -13.56 -21.72
N SER A 848 22.52 -13.46 -22.77
CA SER A 848 21.79 -14.62 -23.27
C SER A 848 21.59 -14.50 -24.77
N ARG A 849 21.61 -15.65 -25.44
CA ARG A 849 21.34 -15.78 -26.87
C ARG A 849 20.36 -16.94 -27.10
N PRO A 850 19.31 -16.74 -27.91
CA PRO A 850 18.38 -17.81 -28.22
C PRO A 850 19.10 -19.06 -28.75
N GLY A 851 18.88 -20.20 -28.09
CA GLY A 851 19.45 -21.51 -28.44
C GLY A 851 20.88 -21.77 -27.95
N GLU A 852 21.60 -20.78 -27.42
CA GLU A 852 22.96 -20.96 -26.87
C GLU A 852 22.98 -20.99 -25.33
N GLY A 853 21.90 -20.52 -24.67
CA GLY A 853 21.78 -20.51 -23.22
C GLY A 853 21.70 -19.11 -22.59
N SER A 854 21.79 -19.05 -21.27
CA SER A 854 21.79 -17.79 -20.51
C SER A 854 22.87 -17.81 -19.43
N GLU A 855 23.51 -16.67 -19.23
CA GLU A 855 24.46 -16.44 -18.15
C GLU A 855 23.99 -15.25 -17.32
N PHE A 856 23.81 -15.48 -16.02
CA PHE A 856 23.49 -14.46 -15.03
C PHE A 856 24.73 -14.18 -14.19
N THR A 857 25.18 -12.93 -14.21
CA THR A 857 26.34 -12.46 -13.44
C THR A 857 25.88 -11.55 -12.32
N VAL A 858 26.11 -11.94 -11.07
CA VAL A 858 25.85 -11.13 -9.88
C VAL A 858 27.17 -10.65 -9.29
N THR A 859 27.29 -9.34 -9.10
CA THR A 859 28.48 -8.68 -8.56
C THR A 859 28.13 -8.06 -7.21
N LEU A 860 28.84 -8.43 -6.14
CA LEU A 860 28.61 -7.93 -4.78
C LEU A 860 29.89 -7.34 -4.17
N PRO A 861 29.83 -6.17 -3.51
CA PRO A 861 30.94 -5.68 -2.69
C PRO A 861 31.11 -6.60 -1.46
N CYS A 862 32.36 -6.83 -1.06
CA CYS A 862 32.70 -7.73 0.05
C CYS A 862 33.85 -7.18 0.89
N ALA A 863 33.64 -7.09 2.21
CA ALA A 863 34.72 -6.89 3.17
C ALA A 863 35.31 -8.26 3.54
N SER A 864 36.59 -8.49 3.20
CA SER A 864 37.30 -9.72 3.57
C SER A 864 37.72 -9.65 5.04
N LEU A 865 37.46 -10.72 5.81
CA LEU A 865 38.10 -10.90 7.12
C LEU A 865 39.45 -11.59 6.93
N PRO A 866 40.52 -11.21 7.68
CA PRO A 866 41.78 -11.93 7.65
C PRO A 866 41.61 -13.35 8.21
N THR A 867 42.00 -14.37 7.45
CA THR A 867 42.05 -15.75 7.92
C THR A 867 43.12 -15.88 9.02
N PRO A 868 42.82 -16.47 10.19
CA PRO A 868 43.84 -16.73 11.20
C PRO A 868 44.84 -17.77 10.67
N GLN A 869 46.14 -17.48 10.77
CA GLN A 869 47.20 -18.43 10.47
C GLN A 869 47.18 -19.60 11.46
N PRO A 870 47.37 -20.85 11.02
CA PRO A 870 47.46 -22.00 11.90
C PRO A 870 48.87 -22.11 12.49
N ASP A 871 49.06 -21.66 13.74
CA ASP A 871 50.24 -22.02 14.55
C ASP A 871 49.89 -23.10 15.59
N ALA A 872 50.48 -24.28 15.36
CA ALA A 872 50.93 -25.33 16.26
C ALA A 872 50.19 -25.67 17.60
N ALA A 873 49.45 -26.80 17.54
CA ALA A 873 49.48 -27.97 18.47
C ALA A 873 48.89 -27.85 19.92
N PRO A 874 48.47 -28.96 20.59
CA PRO A 874 48.81 -30.37 20.29
C PRO A 874 47.64 -31.36 20.17
N ALA A 875 47.99 -32.48 19.56
CA ALA A 875 47.22 -33.71 19.50
C ALA A 875 46.80 -34.20 20.89
N ALA A 876 45.49 -34.40 21.07
CA ALA A 876 44.93 -35.32 22.04
C ALA A 876 43.93 -36.22 21.32
N SER A 877 44.29 -37.50 21.29
CA SER A 877 43.56 -38.66 20.78
C SER A 877 42.09 -38.71 21.22
N GLY A 878 41.21 -39.03 20.28
CA GLY A 878 39.81 -39.37 20.55
C GLY A 878 39.09 -39.86 19.31
N ALA A 879 39.46 -41.07 18.86
CA ALA A 879 38.75 -41.95 17.94
C ALA A 879 37.56 -41.37 17.13
N ALA A 880 37.77 -41.25 15.82
CA ALA A 880 36.68 -41.29 14.85
C ALA A 880 35.94 -42.63 14.99
N LEU A 881 34.83 -42.62 15.72
CA LEU A 881 33.80 -43.63 15.55
C LEU A 881 33.00 -43.23 14.33
N ALA A 882 33.31 -43.87 13.20
CA ALA A 882 32.35 -44.02 12.13
C ALA A 882 31.04 -44.56 12.72
N PRO A 883 29.86 -43.97 12.42
CA PRO A 883 28.63 -44.66 12.71
C PRO A 883 28.46 -45.80 11.71
N THR A 884 28.98 -46.96 12.08
CA THR A 884 28.47 -48.25 11.65
C THR A 884 26.97 -48.29 11.93
N HIS A 885 26.15 -48.65 10.93
CA HIS A 885 24.79 -49.13 11.20
C HIS A 885 24.86 -50.27 12.23
N PRO A 886 24.04 -50.20 13.29
CA PRO A 886 22.92 -51.13 13.36
C PRO A 886 21.64 -50.59 14.06
N ALA A 887 20.53 -51.24 13.71
CA ALA A 887 19.31 -51.48 14.50
C ALA A 887 18.41 -50.32 14.96
N SER A 888 17.11 -50.58 14.84
CA SER A 888 15.93 -49.77 15.14
C SER A 888 16.06 -48.79 16.33
N PRO A 889 15.62 -47.53 16.20
CA PRO A 889 15.64 -46.59 17.31
C PRO A 889 14.65 -47.05 18.39
N MET A 890 15.09 -46.99 19.66
CA MET A 890 14.17 -47.12 20.79
C MET A 890 13.12 -45.99 20.76
N PRO A 891 11.91 -46.25 21.28
CA PRO A 891 10.83 -45.27 21.26
C PRO A 891 11.12 -44.07 22.19
N LEU A 892 11.55 -42.93 21.61
CA LEU A 892 11.71 -41.65 22.31
C LEU A 892 10.39 -41.10 22.86
N ARG A 893 10.45 -40.40 24.00
CA ARG A 893 9.39 -39.57 24.57
C ARG A 893 9.57 -38.13 24.10
N ILE A 894 8.67 -37.65 23.24
CA ILE A 894 8.79 -36.36 22.57
C ILE A 894 7.64 -35.44 23.01
N LEU A 895 7.95 -34.22 23.46
CA LEU A 895 6.95 -33.18 23.67
C LEU A 895 6.83 -32.32 22.41
N VAL A 896 5.63 -32.17 21.86
CA VAL A 896 5.34 -31.31 20.71
C VAL A 896 4.47 -30.14 21.16
N ALA A 897 5.02 -28.92 21.14
CA ALA A 897 4.26 -27.70 21.40
C ALA A 897 3.96 -26.98 20.08
N GLU A 898 2.69 -26.97 19.68
CA GLU A 898 2.18 -26.34 18.46
C GLU A 898 0.74 -25.91 18.75
N ASP A 899 0.38 -24.68 18.44
CA ASP A 899 -0.94 -24.12 18.73
C ASP A 899 -2.00 -24.55 17.72
N GLU A 900 -1.63 -24.64 16.44
CA GLU A 900 -2.49 -25.06 15.35
C GLU A 900 -2.85 -26.56 15.45
N PRO A 901 -4.13 -26.93 15.68
CA PRO A 901 -4.54 -28.32 15.87
C PRO A 901 -4.16 -29.25 14.72
N THR A 902 -4.24 -28.79 13.47
CA THR A 902 -3.90 -29.62 12.32
C THR A 902 -2.40 -29.91 12.26
N ASN A 903 -1.54 -28.91 12.48
CA ASN A 903 -0.08 -29.12 12.49
C ASN A 903 0.32 -30.06 13.65
N ARG A 904 -0.24 -29.82 14.84
CA ARG A 904 -0.01 -30.66 16.03
C ARG A 904 -0.40 -32.11 15.79
N TYR A 905 -1.59 -32.35 15.24
CA TYR A 905 -2.06 -33.68 14.87
C TYR A 905 -1.16 -34.34 13.82
N THR A 906 -0.68 -33.57 12.84
CA THR A 906 0.19 -34.11 11.79
C THR A 906 1.52 -34.60 12.36
N MET A 907 2.15 -33.79 13.21
CA MET A 907 3.40 -34.14 13.88
C MET A 907 3.23 -35.32 14.84
N GLU A 908 2.18 -35.30 15.65
CA GLU A 908 1.84 -36.39 16.57
C GLU A 908 1.65 -37.71 15.80
N THR A 909 0.89 -37.68 14.71
CA THR A 909 0.63 -38.86 13.87
C THR A 909 1.92 -39.38 13.23
N PHE A 910 2.76 -38.49 12.69
CA PHE A 910 4.03 -38.86 12.07
C PHE A 910 4.96 -39.55 13.08
N LEU A 911 5.19 -38.91 14.22
CA LEU A 911 6.09 -39.40 15.28
C LEU A 911 5.57 -40.70 15.90
N SER A 912 4.27 -40.81 16.18
CA SER A 912 3.65 -42.01 16.74
C SER A 912 3.73 -43.20 15.78
N ARG A 913 3.57 -42.99 14.46
CA ARG A 913 3.75 -44.04 13.44
C ARG A 913 5.19 -44.56 13.35
N ARG A 914 6.16 -43.80 13.85
CA ARG A 914 7.57 -44.20 13.95
C ARG A 914 7.92 -44.83 15.29
N GLY A 915 6.92 -45.08 16.14
CA GLY A 915 7.04 -45.78 17.41
C GLY A 915 7.34 -44.87 18.60
N HIS A 916 7.42 -43.54 18.42
CA HIS A 916 7.71 -42.62 19.52
C HIS A 916 6.47 -42.37 20.41
N HIS A 917 6.71 -42.08 21.69
CA HIS A 917 5.69 -41.62 22.62
C HIS A 917 5.58 -40.11 22.55
N VAL A 918 4.47 -39.58 22.05
CA VAL A 918 4.29 -38.14 21.85
C VAL A 918 3.35 -37.57 22.91
N ALA A 919 3.80 -36.55 23.63
CA ALA A 919 2.92 -35.67 24.38
C ALA A 919 2.76 -34.35 23.60
N THR A 920 1.59 -33.75 23.64
CA THR A 920 1.32 -32.51 22.90
C THR A 920 0.95 -31.36 23.83
N ALA A 921 1.31 -30.13 23.45
CA ALA A 921 0.95 -28.90 24.14
C ALA A 921 0.38 -27.89 23.15
N ALA A 922 -0.70 -27.21 23.54
CA ALA A 922 -1.43 -26.29 22.65
C ALA A 922 -1.02 -24.82 22.81
N ASN A 923 -0.18 -24.48 23.78
CA ASN A 923 0.32 -23.14 24.05
C ASN A 923 1.60 -23.19 24.88
N GLY A 924 2.29 -22.05 25.03
CA GLY A 924 3.58 -22.01 25.71
C GLY A 924 3.49 -22.29 27.22
N GLN A 925 2.39 -21.93 27.87
CA GLN A 925 2.20 -22.19 29.30
C GLN A 925 2.03 -23.69 29.58
N ASP A 926 1.26 -24.40 28.73
CA ASP A 926 1.10 -25.84 28.79
C ASP A 926 2.42 -26.57 28.45
N ALA A 927 3.16 -26.07 27.45
CA ALA A 927 4.48 -26.59 27.10
C ALA A 927 5.48 -26.47 28.27
N LEU A 928 5.51 -25.31 28.94
CA LEU A 928 6.34 -25.09 30.11
C LEU A 928 5.93 -25.98 31.30
N ALA A 929 4.62 -26.10 31.58
CA ALA A 929 4.12 -26.93 32.65
C ALA A 929 4.51 -28.41 32.46
N LYS A 930 4.30 -28.94 31.25
CA LYS A 930 4.67 -30.33 30.91
C LYS A 930 6.18 -30.54 30.87
N GLY A 931 6.93 -29.60 30.30
CA GLY A 931 8.40 -29.68 30.25
C GLY A 931 9.09 -29.64 31.61
N LEU A 932 8.43 -29.13 32.65
CA LEU A 932 8.90 -29.16 34.04
C LEU A 932 8.42 -30.38 34.83
N ALA A 933 7.23 -30.90 34.51
CA ALA A 933 6.60 -31.98 35.25
C ALA A 933 7.05 -33.38 34.77
N ASP A 934 7.28 -33.55 33.48
CA ASP A 934 7.56 -34.82 32.83
C ASP A 934 8.97 -34.89 32.24
N ALA A 935 9.54 -36.10 32.21
CA ALA A 935 10.80 -36.35 31.52
C ALA A 935 10.54 -36.65 30.03
N PHE A 936 11.20 -35.88 29.16
CA PHE A 936 11.20 -36.06 27.71
C PHE A 936 12.64 -36.23 27.20
N ASP A 937 12.78 -36.96 26.09
CA ASP A 937 14.04 -37.15 25.38
C ASP A 937 14.27 -36.04 24.34
N LEU A 938 13.18 -35.43 23.85
CA LEU A 938 13.23 -34.32 22.89
C LEU A 938 11.99 -33.42 23.04
N ILE A 939 12.18 -32.10 22.91
CA ILE A 939 11.07 -31.13 22.86
C ILE A 939 11.10 -30.45 21.49
N LEU A 940 10.02 -30.60 20.73
CA LEU A 940 9.76 -29.84 19.50
C LEU A 940 8.87 -28.65 19.87
N LEU A 941 9.37 -27.43 19.70
CA LEU A 941 8.76 -26.23 20.25
C LEU A 941 8.53 -25.17 19.17
N ASP A 942 7.27 -24.89 18.86
CA ASP A 942 6.95 -23.72 18.02
C ASP A 942 7.37 -22.42 18.71
N ILE A 943 7.97 -21.51 17.95
CA ILE A 943 8.38 -20.20 18.43
C ILE A 943 7.16 -19.30 18.67
N GLN A 944 6.15 -19.39 17.81
CA GLN A 944 4.96 -18.55 17.86
C GLN A 944 3.84 -19.22 18.66
N LEU A 945 4.04 -19.40 19.97
CA LEU A 945 3.02 -19.94 20.85
C LEU A 945 2.21 -18.84 21.56
N PRO A 946 0.89 -19.02 21.74
CA PRO A 946 0.07 -18.12 22.54
C PRO A 946 0.40 -18.24 24.04
N LEU A 947 0.03 -17.21 24.80
CA LEU A 947 0.28 -17.00 26.23
C LEU A 947 1.76 -16.78 26.59
N VAL A 948 2.65 -17.68 26.18
CA VAL A 948 4.11 -17.58 26.40
C VAL A 948 4.81 -17.96 25.10
N SER A 949 5.75 -17.13 24.64
CA SER A 949 6.48 -17.40 23.40
C SER A 949 7.38 -18.63 23.55
N GLY A 950 7.64 -19.36 22.46
CA GLY A 950 8.54 -20.53 22.51
C GLY A 950 9.96 -20.18 22.99
N LEU A 951 10.45 -18.98 22.66
CA LEU A 951 11.73 -18.47 23.17
C LEU A 951 11.71 -18.33 24.70
N ASP A 952 10.64 -17.79 25.26
CA ASP A 952 10.53 -17.59 26.71
C ASP A 952 10.28 -18.91 27.45
N VAL A 953 9.60 -19.87 26.82
CA VAL A 953 9.49 -21.24 27.33
C VAL A 953 10.86 -21.90 27.41
N ALA A 954 11.67 -21.82 26.36
CA ALA A 954 13.02 -22.41 26.36
C ALA A 954 13.93 -21.80 27.42
N ARG A 955 13.95 -20.46 27.56
CA ARG A 955 14.70 -19.78 28.62
C ARG A 955 14.26 -20.24 30.01
N GLN A 956 12.95 -20.28 30.26
CA GLN A 956 12.42 -20.69 31.55
C GLN A 956 12.71 -22.17 31.87
N LEU A 957 12.66 -23.07 30.88
CA LEU A 957 13.05 -24.47 31.07
C LEU A 957 14.54 -24.60 31.43
N ARG A 958 15.41 -23.82 30.77
CA ARG A 958 16.86 -23.80 31.04
C ARG A 958 17.19 -23.19 32.40
N ASP A 959 16.54 -22.09 32.77
CA ASP A 959 16.68 -21.47 34.10
C ASP A 959 16.27 -22.41 35.24
N LYS A 960 15.35 -23.34 34.97
CA LYS A 960 14.92 -24.38 35.90
C LYS A 960 15.77 -25.66 35.85
N GLY A 961 16.83 -25.68 35.04
CA GLY A 961 17.79 -26.78 34.97
C GLY A 961 17.38 -27.95 34.08
N VAL A 962 16.37 -27.80 33.23
CA VAL A 962 15.99 -28.84 32.24
C VAL A 962 17.07 -28.91 31.17
N THR A 963 17.69 -30.07 30.97
CA THR A 963 18.75 -30.29 29.97
C THR A 963 18.26 -31.02 28.71
N THR A 964 16.98 -31.41 28.66
CA THR A 964 16.39 -32.06 27.48
C THR A 964 16.63 -31.21 26.23
N PRO A 965 17.05 -31.82 25.10
CA PRO A 965 17.20 -31.12 23.82
C PRO A 965 15.90 -30.43 23.39
N ILE A 966 15.98 -29.15 23.02
CA ILE A 966 14.85 -28.36 22.52
C ILE A 966 15.13 -27.98 21.07
N VAL A 967 14.22 -28.30 20.16
CA VAL A 967 14.28 -27.97 18.74
C VAL A 967 13.20 -26.96 18.40
N ALA A 968 13.60 -25.80 17.90
CA ALA A 968 12.69 -24.75 17.46
C ALA A 968 11.93 -25.18 16.21
N ILE A 969 10.64 -24.89 16.14
CA ILE A 969 9.88 -24.93 14.89
C ILE A 969 9.54 -23.49 14.52
N THR A 970 9.99 -23.03 13.35
CA THR A 970 9.91 -21.61 12.99
C THR A 970 9.37 -21.41 11.57
N ALA A 971 8.54 -20.37 11.39
CA ALA A 971 8.07 -19.91 10.08
C ALA A 971 9.12 -19.12 9.29
N PHE A 972 10.24 -18.77 9.93
CA PHE A 972 11.37 -18.05 9.35
C PHE A 972 12.64 -18.86 9.64
N ALA A 973 13.22 -19.47 8.61
CA ALA A 973 14.50 -20.14 8.69
C ALA A 973 15.58 -19.25 8.04
N MET A 974 15.61 -17.98 8.45
CA MET A 974 16.64 -17.03 8.03
C MET A 974 17.80 -17.07 9.02
N GLN A 975 19.01 -16.83 8.54
CA GLN A 975 20.22 -16.87 9.37
C GLN A 975 20.21 -15.68 10.34
N GLY A 976 20.33 -15.95 11.65
CA GLY A 976 20.06 -15.02 12.75
C GLY A 976 19.02 -15.54 13.75
N ASP A 977 17.99 -16.25 13.25
CA ASP A 977 17.03 -16.94 14.12
C ASP A 977 17.67 -18.13 14.84
N ARG A 978 18.61 -18.83 14.18
CA ARG A 978 19.42 -19.91 14.80
C ARG A 978 20.19 -19.42 16.03
N GLU A 979 20.88 -18.28 15.93
CA GLU A 979 21.64 -17.70 17.05
C GLU A 979 20.70 -17.31 18.19
N ARG A 980 19.56 -16.69 17.90
CA ARG A 980 18.54 -16.34 18.91
C ARG A 980 17.97 -17.58 19.61
N PHE A 981 17.78 -18.69 18.89
CA PHE A 981 17.32 -19.95 19.46
C PHE A 981 18.40 -20.57 20.36
N LEU A 982 19.66 -20.59 19.90
CA LEU A 982 20.79 -21.09 20.68
C LEU A 982 21.05 -20.24 21.93
N GLU A 983 20.95 -18.91 21.84
CA GLU A 983 21.04 -17.98 22.97
C GLU A 983 19.91 -18.18 23.99
N ALA A 984 18.70 -18.54 23.52
CA ALA A 984 17.59 -18.93 24.38
C ALA A 984 17.75 -20.35 24.97
N GLY A 985 18.84 -21.05 24.64
CA GLY A 985 19.19 -22.37 25.15
C GLY A 985 18.58 -23.53 24.37
N MET A 986 18.06 -23.31 23.16
CA MET A 986 17.65 -24.38 22.25
C MET A 986 18.86 -25.05 21.61
N ASN A 987 18.66 -26.23 21.01
CA ASN A 987 19.72 -27.08 20.48
C ASN A 987 19.74 -27.11 18.95
N ASP A 988 18.56 -26.99 18.32
CA ASP A 988 18.43 -27.02 16.85
C ASP A 988 17.14 -26.32 16.39
N TYR A 989 16.89 -26.31 15.07
CA TYR A 989 15.66 -25.76 14.49
C TYR A 989 15.18 -26.51 13.24
N LEU A 990 13.88 -26.43 12.98
CA LEU A 990 13.21 -26.91 11.77
C LEU A 990 12.31 -25.80 11.19
N SER A 991 12.36 -25.63 9.87
CA SER A 991 11.56 -24.64 9.15
C SER A 991 10.13 -25.14 8.88
N LYS A 992 9.15 -24.25 8.98
CA LYS A 992 7.78 -24.47 8.45
C LYS A 992 7.72 -24.05 6.97
N PRO A 993 7.05 -24.82 6.08
CA PRO A 993 6.38 -26.10 6.33
C PRO A 993 7.37 -27.20 6.71
N LEU A 994 6.98 -28.01 7.72
CA LEU A 994 7.82 -29.06 8.28
C LEU A 994 8.08 -30.14 7.23
N ASP A 995 9.36 -30.45 6.97
CA ASP A 995 9.73 -31.61 6.15
C ASP A 995 9.97 -32.83 7.04
N PHE A 996 9.12 -33.85 6.91
CA PHE A 996 9.24 -35.09 7.66
C PHE A 996 10.54 -35.86 7.39
N ARG A 997 11.19 -35.67 6.24
CA ARG A 997 12.52 -36.24 6.00
C ARG A 997 13.57 -35.56 6.86
N ALA A 998 13.52 -34.23 6.96
CA ALA A 998 14.43 -33.46 7.82
C ALA A 998 14.19 -33.78 9.30
N LEU A 999 12.93 -33.88 9.73
CA LEU A 999 12.59 -34.31 11.08
C LEU A 999 13.11 -35.72 11.37
N GLU A 1000 13.03 -36.65 10.42
CA GLU A 1000 13.54 -38.01 10.60
C GLU A 1000 15.06 -38.07 10.73
N LEU A 1001 15.80 -37.24 9.98
CA LEU A 1001 17.24 -37.10 10.13
C LEU A 1001 17.60 -36.49 11.49
N LEU A 1002 16.86 -35.48 11.93
CA LEU A 1002 17.06 -34.85 13.23
C LEU A 1002 16.79 -35.84 14.38
N LEU A 1003 15.71 -36.62 14.32
CA LEU A 1003 15.42 -37.65 15.32
C LEU A 1003 16.52 -38.69 15.44
N LYS A 1004 17.21 -39.03 14.33
CA LYS A 1004 18.36 -39.93 14.34
C LYS A 1004 19.59 -39.31 15.01
N ALA A 1005 19.75 -37.99 14.94
CA ALA A 1005 20.86 -37.28 15.59
C ALA A 1005 20.68 -37.13 17.10
N TYR A 1006 19.43 -37.10 17.58
CA TYR A 1006 19.08 -36.96 19.01
C TYR A 1006 18.61 -38.27 19.66
N ALA A 1007 18.62 -39.39 18.92
CA ALA A 1007 18.40 -40.72 19.49
C ALA A 1007 19.68 -41.19 20.24
N PRO A 1008 19.55 -41.69 21.48
CA PRO A 1008 20.68 -42.12 22.30
C PRO A 1008 21.37 -43.40 21.79
#